data_AF-A0A554LKI3-F1
#
_entry.id   AF-A0A554LKI3-F1
#
_cell.length_a   1.000
_cell.length_b   1.000
_cell.length_c   1.000
_cell.angle_alpha   90.00
_cell.angle_beta   90.00
_cell.angle_gamma   90.00
#
_symmetry.space_group_name_H-M   'P 1'
#
loop_
_entity.id
_entity.type
_entity.pdbx_description
1 polymer ?
#
loop_
_entity_poly.entity_id
_entity_poly.type
_entity_poly.pdbx_seq_one_letter_code
_entity_poly.pdbx_strand_id
1 'polypeptide(L)'
;MKKRFFNLITSLVLITLVFQPYILKLSIASAASDEYSYDIGDNSDDPGGGEITLPNDPVIQLANKLESYSFDVSNTLSNASDDQLLLSQITNLTSKTSKLVFNSSDLQDLRTLFCMGEAIPDYEHNDDSLAAATGKTLTEIAEMKSKDPNTYAKILDNTKETARKKIADNLKTDVKNFACIAGLDEPAAAEMLKTDKESTNAIIKYAQEKVVIDRRILELLVNLVTPKDQGGAGHERIKVYRIRKNYTRDAILTSRESDAIYDELESKQKQNEKLKTVTDVKNASRDDLGESQEFASAEAVAEVTDATGRSQGELIFGDKENTKNISAHYKGQAIDISEVDNIKCTLIKKKRVGKDKKIARPPTPIKLAWQTTEGYDASPPQDFTSLQLNLKQIASGQYYDLLDELGIDAEFGSDLSGSSFNELIGVIGESLLSEVLMSPSGSYSFSFPDTLKRVGGMILADKLGLPRGPFLDTNLSDLNNLLINIGEGALEQKLSLPYGSIKGNNMAEILTNIGLSTIENELDIPDGVLRPGMSGAEMKVETGRKTIEEELGLPPGTLKSDTTYAKLKEGVGGRKATLVFAVPSEIDATFNLDINEQYSRKYKSGELSPDAYATLIGGKVLSDSGYLYDHASSSGNALRTSITNDASETGASTIKSKERFNSIMSGKLESSTGVSTFDEMYKQIGAEFLAQALSTNNETRLAISQWLLNNAQPTQTTCAIPKSIEVTITKPGSAGKIVNVTIPEDQIMSTFGLRRGDFSRLFGCYNVAPKSVYKGLGENALYEAVKSAGLAEKVEGKFLSSHPEITSFLRDLDFYKSRIETIKNKNDKIKSDWAGVDSSDPGVAMIKSAANSVASGVSAIDLKTLEATDLVFALNTVKQLYVDIDQINSNILSATDSSDENLRNKANSTISDVNAMVHAADEIISGQEQSDLSSLQIKQILSRSIF
;
A
#
# COMPACT_ATOMS: atom_id res chain seq x y z
N MET A 1 9.10 13.10 -27.48
CA MET A 1 7.85 13.33 -26.73
C MET A 1 7.46 14.80 -26.63
N LYS A 2 8.36 15.76 -26.30
CA LYS A 2 8.09 17.21 -26.40
C LYS A 2 7.50 17.65 -27.76
N LYS A 3 8.01 17.09 -28.87
CA LYS A 3 7.46 17.30 -30.22
C LYS A 3 6.06 16.68 -30.43
N ARG A 4 5.76 15.55 -29.78
CA ARG A 4 4.43 14.91 -29.80
C ARG A 4 3.41 15.68 -28.95
N PHE A 5 3.82 16.20 -27.81
CA PHE A 5 3.01 17.08 -26.96
C PHE A 5 2.71 18.43 -27.65
N PHE A 6 3.71 19.00 -28.34
CA PHE A 6 3.51 20.19 -29.16
C PHE A 6 2.53 19.92 -30.30
N ASN A 7 2.69 18.82 -31.05
CA ASN A 7 1.77 18.43 -32.13
C ASN A 7 0.34 18.12 -31.64
N LEU A 8 0.18 17.60 -30.41
CA LEU A 8 -1.13 17.39 -29.77
C LEU A 8 -1.82 18.74 -29.49
N ILE A 9 -1.08 19.73 -28.98
CA ILE A 9 -1.59 21.08 -28.73
C ILE A 9 -1.94 21.79 -30.05
N THR A 10 -1.12 21.66 -31.10
CA THR A 10 -1.43 22.24 -32.41
C THR A 10 -2.69 21.62 -33.04
N SER A 11 -2.89 20.31 -32.86
CA SER A 11 -4.08 19.60 -33.33
C SER A 11 -5.35 20.00 -32.57
N LEU A 12 -5.25 20.21 -31.26
CA LEU A 12 -6.34 20.74 -30.41
C LEU A 12 -6.75 22.17 -30.81
N VAL A 13 -5.78 23.03 -31.15
CA VAL A 13 -6.05 24.41 -31.64
C VAL A 13 -6.74 24.37 -33.02
N LEU A 14 -6.35 23.44 -33.90
CA LEU A 14 -6.98 23.27 -35.21
C LEU A 14 -8.44 22.79 -35.09
N ILE A 15 -8.72 21.83 -34.19
CA ILE A 15 -10.08 21.33 -33.93
C ILE A 15 -10.98 22.45 -33.36
N THR A 16 -10.45 23.28 -32.47
CA THR A 16 -11.21 24.39 -31.87
C THR A 16 -11.60 25.46 -32.91
N LEU A 17 -10.74 25.71 -33.91
CA LEU A 17 -11.00 26.67 -35.00
C LEU A 17 -12.00 26.14 -36.04
N VAL A 18 -12.09 24.83 -36.24
CA VAL A 18 -13.03 24.21 -37.19
C VAL A 18 -14.47 24.14 -36.65
N PHE A 19 -14.66 24.06 -35.32
CA PHE A 19 -15.98 23.89 -34.69
C PHE A 19 -16.61 25.18 -34.12
N GLN A 20 -15.91 26.31 -34.15
CA GLN A 20 -16.39 27.60 -33.64
C GLN A 20 -17.71 28.13 -34.29
N PRO A 21 -18.10 27.79 -35.55
CA PRO A 21 -19.37 28.26 -36.12
C PRO A 21 -20.62 27.57 -35.53
N TYR A 22 -20.48 26.45 -34.82
CA TYR A 22 -21.63 25.66 -34.34
C TYR A 22 -22.11 26.04 -32.93
N ILE A 23 -21.26 26.71 -32.14
CA ILE A 23 -21.55 27.07 -30.74
C ILE A 23 -22.37 28.37 -30.62
N LEU A 24 -22.42 29.21 -31.68
CA LEU A 24 -23.15 30.49 -31.64
C LEU A 24 -24.68 30.40 -31.79
N LYS A 25 -25.25 29.20 -31.99
CA LYS A 25 -26.70 29.02 -32.22
C LYS A 25 -27.53 28.64 -30.98
N LEU A 26 -26.92 28.43 -29.81
CA LEU A 26 -27.61 27.87 -28.63
C LEU A 26 -27.74 28.84 -27.44
N SER A 27 -27.31 30.11 -27.56
CA SER A 27 -27.24 31.08 -26.45
C SER A 27 -28.40 32.10 -26.39
N ILE A 28 -29.58 31.80 -26.95
CA ILE A 28 -30.76 32.68 -26.87
C ILE A 28 -32.00 31.87 -26.49
N ALA A 29 -32.10 31.45 -25.22
CA ALA A 29 -33.39 31.15 -24.56
C ALA A 29 -33.16 30.75 -23.10
N SER A 30 -33.09 31.72 -22.17
CA SER A 30 -33.87 31.72 -20.93
C SER A 30 -33.34 32.78 -19.98
N ALA A 31 -34.03 33.91 -19.91
CA ALA A 31 -33.96 34.87 -18.82
C ALA A 31 -35.38 35.34 -18.51
N ALA A 32 -35.60 35.70 -17.24
CA ALA A 32 -36.83 36.19 -16.58
C ALA A 32 -37.77 35.08 -16.07
N SER A 33 -38.27 35.10 -14.83
CA SER A 33 -38.16 36.04 -13.69
C SER A 33 -38.97 35.46 -12.51
N ASP A 34 -38.51 35.64 -11.26
CA ASP A 34 -39.21 36.29 -10.11
C ASP A 34 -40.65 35.85 -9.72
N GLU A 35 -41.15 35.82 -8.47
CA GLU A 35 -40.75 36.16 -7.09
C GLU A 35 -42.03 36.00 -6.19
N TYR A 36 -41.90 36.13 -4.85
CA TYR A 36 -42.97 36.28 -3.79
C TYR A 36 -43.84 35.03 -3.42
N SER A 37 -44.32 34.76 -2.18
CA SER A 37 -44.18 35.30 -0.80
C SER A 37 -45.26 34.69 0.13
N TYR A 38 -44.96 34.58 1.45
CA TYR A 38 -45.87 34.50 2.64
C TYR A 38 -46.81 33.27 2.81
N ASP A 39 -47.28 32.82 3.99
CA ASP A 39 -47.01 32.92 5.45
C ASP A 39 -48.21 32.21 6.16
N ILE A 40 -48.11 31.94 7.48
CA ILE A 40 -49.18 31.59 8.46
C ILE A 40 -49.76 30.15 8.35
N GLY A 41 -49.98 29.36 9.41
CA GLY A 41 -49.87 29.51 10.86
C GLY A 41 -50.68 28.40 11.57
N ASP A 42 -50.17 28.02 12.74
CA ASP A 42 -50.84 27.77 14.03
C ASP A 42 -52.08 26.84 14.25
N ASN A 43 -51.98 26.13 15.38
CA ASN A 43 -52.98 25.79 16.41
C ASN A 43 -53.77 24.46 16.49
N SER A 44 -53.76 23.99 17.77
CA SER A 44 -54.86 23.47 18.62
C SER A 44 -55.07 21.96 18.80
N ASP A 45 -54.60 21.48 19.95
CA ASP A 45 -55.36 21.02 21.14
C ASP A 45 -56.52 20.01 21.08
N ASP A 46 -56.39 19.04 22.00
CA ASP A 46 -57.39 18.45 22.92
C ASP A 46 -58.09 17.10 22.58
N PRO A 47 -58.72 16.40 23.57
CA PRO A 47 -58.17 15.18 24.17
C PRO A 47 -59.22 14.03 24.21
N GLY A 48 -58.88 12.86 24.75
CA GLY A 48 -59.90 11.84 25.01
C GLY A 48 -59.36 10.50 25.47
N GLY A 49 -59.35 10.30 26.79
CA GLY A 49 -59.12 9.00 27.41
C GLY A 49 -60.35 8.10 27.35
N GLY A 50 -60.11 6.80 27.16
CA GLY A 50 -61.05 5.72 27.38
C GLY A 50 -60.27 4.47 27.79
N GLU A 51 -60.52 3.96 28.99
CA GLU A 51 -60.00 2.66 29.45
C GLU A 51 -60.53 1.54 28.56
N ILE A 52 -59.61 0.77 27.98
CA ILE A 52 -59.89 -0.51 27.32
C ILE A 52 -59.15 -1.57 28.15
N THR A 53 -59.91 -2.46 28.76
CA THR A 53 -59.43 -3.73 29.33
C THR A 53 -58.94 -4.62 28.18
N LEU A 54 -57.65 -4.97 28.16
CA LEU A 54 -57.05 -5.83 27.14
C LEU A 54 -56.69 -7.23 27.69
N PRO A 55 -56.72 -8.27 26.84
CA PRO A 55 -56.68 -9.67 27.22
C PRO A 55 -55.27 -10.17 27.55
N ASN A 56 -55.21 -11.20 28.41
CA ASN A 56 -54.03 -11.97 28.80
C ASN A 56 -53.11 -12.32 27.62
N ASP A 57 -51.93 -11.68 27.53
CA ASP A 57 -50.92 -11.95 26.50
C ASP A 57 -49.85 -12.95 27.03
N PRO A 58 -49.60 -14.06 26.32
CA PRO A 58 -48.77 -15.18 26.78
C PRO A 58 -47.27 -14.87 26.89
N VAL A 59 -46.74 -13.82 26.24
CA VAL A 59 -45.29 -13.46 26.31
C VAL A 59 -44.86 -13.02 27.73
N ILE A 60 -45.85 -12.68 28.54
CA ILE A 60 -45.77 -11.91 29.77
C ILE A 60 -45.69 -12.86 30.97
N GLN A 61 -46.40 -13.98 30.85
CA GLN A 61 -46.33 -15.09 31.80
C GLN A 61 -44.98 -15.83 31.71
N LEU A 62 -44.26 -15.71 30.60
CA LEU A 62 -42.91 -16.26 30.42
C LEU A 62 -41.87 -15.46 31.24
N ALA A 63 -41.98 -14.12 31.28
CA ALA A 63 -41.08 -13.24 32.02
C ALA A 63 -41.28 -13.33 33.54
N ASN A 64 -42.54 -13.33 34.01
CA ASN A 64 -42.84 -13.42 35.45
C ASN A 64 -42.48 -14.80 36.07
N LYS A 65 -42.33 -15.86 35.27
CA LYS A 65 -41.86 -17.19 35.72
C LYS A 65 -40.34 -17.35 35.73
N LEU A 66 -39.62 -16.55 34.96
CA LEU A 66 -38.16 -16.51 35.01
C LEU A 66 -37.66 -15.73 36.23
N GLU A 67 -38.47 -14.80 36.77
CA GLU A 67 -38.19 -14.08 38.02
C GLU A 67 -38.39 -14.90 39.30
N SER A 68 -39.23 -15.96 39.30
CA SER A 68 -39.45 -16.79 40.52
C SER A 68 -38.27 -17.70 40.89
N TYR A 69 -37.13 -17.58 40.21
CA TYR A 69 -35.87 -18.28 40.52
C TYR A 69 -34.90 -17.46 41.38
N SER A 70 -35.31 -16.29 41.90
CA SER A 70 -34.62 -15.64 43.02
C SER A 70 -35.58 -14.94 43.99
N PHE A 71 -35.85 -15.63 45.12
CA PHE A 71 -36.32 -15.13 46.43
C PHE A 71 -37.83 -14.91 46.71
N ASP A 72 -38.41 -15.95 47.35
CA ASP A 72 -39.47 -16.11 48.39
C ASP A 72 -40.74 -15.20 48.46
N VAL A 73 -41.93 -15.84 48.38
CA VAL A 73 -42.96 -15.95 49.46
C VAL A 73 -44.20 -16.77 48.98
N SER A 74 -44.42 -17.91 49.63
CA SER A 74 -45.67 -18.65 49.94
C SER A 74 -46.74 -19.01 48.89
N ASN A 75 -47.09 -20.31 48.89
CA ASN A 75 -48.37 -20.93 48.52
C ASN A 75 -48.91 -20.71 47.09
N THR A 76 -48.60 -21.62 46.17
CA THR A 76 -49.65 -22.41 45.48
C THR A 76 -49.08 -23.68 44.84
N LEU A 77 -49.77 -24.79 45.09
CA LEU A 77 -49.52 -26.11 44.55
C LEU A 77 -49.98 -26.25 43.09
N SER A 78 -49.21 -27.06 42.36
CA SER A 78 -49.59 -27.93 41.23
C SER A 78 -50.15 -27.29 39.95
N ASN A 79 -49.48 -27.50 38.82
CA ASN A 79 -50.06 -28.24 37.68
C ASN A 79 -49.02 -28.57 36.60
N ALA A 80 -49.07 -29.81 36.11
CA ALA A 80 -48.31 -30.33 34.95
C ALA A 80 -48.70 -29.67 33.59
N SER A 81 -49.41 -28.53 33.60
CA SER A 81 -49.83 -27.78 32.42
C SER A 81 -48.79 -26.77 31.93
N ASP A 82 -47.76 -26.52 32.72
CA ASP A 82 -46.85 -25.38 32.53
C ASP A 82 -45.71 -25.65 31.54
N ASP A 83 -45.29 -26.90 31.38
CA ASP A 83 -44.30 -27.31 30.37
C ASP A 83 -44.91 -27.33 28.95
N GLN A 84 -46.21 -27.64 28.83
CA GLN A 84 -46.94 -27.50 27.56
C GLN A 84 -47.08 -26.02 27.13
N LEU A 85 -47.05 -25.08 28.08
CA LEU A 85 -47.14 -23.64 27.79
C LEU A 85 -45.85 -23.10 27.16
N LEU A 86 -44.69 -23.48 27.69
CA LEU A 86 -43.38 -23.12 27.12
C LEU A 86 -43.21 -23.71 25.71
N LEU A 87 -43.64 -24.97 25.52
CA LEU A 87 -43.68 -25.61 24.21
C LEU A 87 -44.60 -24.86 23.23
N SER A 88 -45.79 -24.43 23.67
CA SER A 88 -46.70 -23.62 22.85
C SER A 88 -46.14 -22.23 22.51
N GLN A 89 -45.32 -21.65 23.39
CA GLN A 89 -44.69 -20.34 23.21
C GLN A 89 -43.47 -20.43 22.29
N ILE A 90 -42.66 -21.48 22.39
CA ILE A 90 -41.57 -21.79 21.44
C ILE A 90 -42.15 -22.21 20.07
N THR A 91 -43.26 -22.96 20.04
CA THR A 91 -43.97 -23.28 18.79
C THR A 91 -44.64 -22.02 18.20
N ASN A 92 -45.00 -21.03 19.01
CA ASN A 92 -45.42 -19.72 18.51
C ASN A 92 -44.26 -18.91 17.89
N LEU A 93 -42.99 -19.26 18.14
CA LEU A 93 -41.83 -18.69 17.43
C LEU A 93 -41.75 -19.17 15.98
N THR A 94 -42.36 -20.31 15.65
CA THR A 94 -42.49 -20.80 14.26
C THR A 94 -43.82 -20.39 13.60
N SER A 95 -44.70 -19.68 14.32
CA SER A 95 -45.93 -19.15 13.74
C SER A 95 -45.64 -18.05 12.70
N LYS A 96 -46.52 -17.88 11.70
CA LYS A 96 -46.37 -16.85 10.64
C LYS A 96 -46.31 -15.41 11.17
N THR A 97 -46.59 -15.18 12.45
CA THR A 97 -46.63 -13.88 13.12
C THR A 97 -45.79 -13.86 14.40
N SER A 98 -44.69 -14.61 14.44
CA SER A 98 -43.81 -14.61 15.60
C SER A 98 -43.17 -13.23 15.83
N LYS A 99 -43.23 -12.74 17.08
CA LYS A 99 -42.52 -11.51 17.48
C LYS A 99 -41.00 -11.69 17.41
N LEU A 100 -40.49 -12.91 17.55
CA LEU A 100 -39.08 -13.27 17.34
C LEU A 100 -38.98 -14.21 16.15
N VAL A 101 -38.16 -13.83 15.16
CA VAL A 101 -37.91 -14.63 13.96
C VAL A 101 -36.45 -15.06 13.97
N PHE A 102 -36.19 -16.36 14.04
CA PHE A 102 -34.85 -16.95 14.01
C PHE A 102 -34.54 -17.59 12.66
N ASN A 103 -33.25 -17.77 12.34
CA ASN A 103 -32.86 -18.68 11.27
C ASN A 103 -33.12 -20.15 11.68
N SER A 104 -33.11 -21.07 10.71
CA SER A 104 -33.42 -22.48 10.96
C SER A 104 -32.40 -23.20 11.85
N SER A 105 -31.12 -22.82 11.80
CA SER A 105 -30.07 -23.43 12.62
C SER A 105 -30.23 -23.06 14.09
N ASP A 106 -30.41 -21.78 14.38
CA ASP A 106 -30.61 -21.29 15.75
C ASP A 106 -31.91 -21.83 16.36
N LEU A 107 -32.95 -21.98 15.53
CA LEU A 107 -34.19 -22.60 15.96
C LEU A 107 -33.99 -24.08 16.32
N GLN A 108 -33.17 -24.80 15.56
CA GLN A 108 -32.79 -26.18 15.87
C GLN A 108 -31.93 -26.26 17.14
N ASP A 109 -31.03 -25.29 17.36
CA ASP A 109 -30.23 -25.19 18.58
C ASP A 109 -31.11 -24.91 19.82
N LEU A 110 -32.05 -23.97 19.72
CA LEU A 110 -33.04 -23.69 20.76
C LEU A 110 -33.92 -24.90 21.07
N ARG A 111 -34.39 -25.59 20.02
CA ARG A 111 -35.14 -26.83 20.16
C ARG A 111 -34.31 -27.89 20.88
N THR A 112 -33.05 -28.06 20.49
CA THR A 112 -32.14 -29.03 21.11
C THR A 112 -31.94 -28.72 22.60
N LEU A 113 -31.70 -27.47 22.98
CA LEU A 113 -31.60 -27.06 24.39
C LEU A 113 -32.87 -27.36 25.18
N PHE A 114 -34.03 -27.08 24.59
CA PHE A 114 -35.32 -27.37 25.22
C PHE A 114 -35.48 -28.88 25.47
N CYS A 115 -35.29 -29.70 24.44
CA CYS A 115 -35.44 -31.16 24.55
C CYS A 115 -34.40 -31.77 25.53
N MET A 116 -33.19 -31.22 25.57
CA MET A 116 -32.18 -31.62 26.56
C MET A 116 -32.58 -31.24 27.98
N GLY A 117 -33.25 -30.10 28.15
CA GLY A 117 -33.84 -29.67 29.42
C GLY A 117 -34.87 -30.66 29.95
N GLU A 118 -35.77 -31.16 29.09
CA GLU A 118 -36.75 -32.20 29.48
C GLU A 118 -36.09 -33.54 29.85
N ALA A 119 -34.91 -33.83 29.29
CA ALA A 119 -34.18 -35.06 29.58
C ALA A 119 -33.40 -35.01 30.92
N ILE A 120 -33.22 -33.83 31.52
CA ILE A 120 -32.58 -33.66 32.84
C ILE A 120 -33.66 -33.30 33.87
N PRO A 121 -33.88 -34.12 34.91
CA PRO A 121 -34.80 -33.76 35.98
C PRO A 121 -34.43 -32.40 36.61
N ASP A 122 -35.42 -31.56 36.89
CA ASP A 122 -35.22 -30.29 37.60
C ASP A 122 -34.91 -30.55 39.08
N TYR A 123 -33.64 -30.84 39.37
CA TYR A 123 -33.15 -31.10 40.72
C TYR A 123 -33.25 -29.89 41.66
N GLU A 124 -33.47 -28.69 41.15
CA GLU A 124 -33.50 -27.47 41.96
C GLU A 124 -34.89 -27.24 42.58
N HIS A 125 -35.94 -27.65 41.86
CA HIS A 125 -37.34 -27.48 42.27
C HIS A 125 -38.03 -28.79 42.63
N ASN A 126 -37.41 -29.93 42.33
CA ASN A 126 -37.96 -31.25 42.60
C ASN A 126 -37.05 -32.03 43.56
N ASP A 127 -37.30 -31.83 44.86
CA ASP A 127 -36.58 -32.51 45.94
C ASP A 127 -36.69 -34.04 45.84
N ASP A 128 -37.79 -34.59 45.26
CA ASP A 128 -37.95 -36.05 45.00
C ASP A 128 -36.93 -36.54 43.98
N SER A 129 -36.73 -35.76 42.91
CA SER A 129 -35.76 -36.09 41.85
C SER A 129 -34.33 -36.02 42.37
N LEU A 130 -34.02 -35.02 43.20
CA LEU A 130 -32.70 -34.89 43.83
C LEU A 130 -32.45 -35.99 44.87
N ALA A 131 -33.46 -36.32 45.68
CA ALA A 131 -33.41 -37.44 46.62
C ALA A 131 -33.13 -38.76 45.90
N ALA A 132 -33.88 -39.06 44.84
CA ALA A 132 -33.70 -40.26 44.02
C ALA A 132 -32.30 -40.33 43.37
N ALA A 133 -31.80 -39.21 42.84
CA ALA A 133 -30.50 -39.17 42.17
C ALA A 133 -29.31 -39.28 43.14
N THR A 134 -29.46 -38.81 44.38
CA THR A 134 -28.39 -38.81 45.39
C THR A 134 -28.44 -40.01 46.34
N GLY A 135 -29.53 -40.79 46.31
CA GLY A 135 -29.78 -41.89 47.26
C GLY A 135 -30.14 -41.41 48.67
N LYS A 136 -30.50 -40.13 48.83
CA LYS A 136 -30.93 -39.53 50.10
C LYS A 136 -32.44 -39.55 50.23
N THR A 137 -32.92 -39.45 51.46
CA THR A 137 -34.35 -39.27 51.74
C THR A 137 -34.77 -37.81 51.56
N LEU A 138 -36.06 -37.58 51.31
CA LEU A 138 -36.62 -36.22 51.21
C LEU A 138 -36.37 -35.36 52.45
N THR A 139 -36.47 -35.98 53.63
CA THR A 139 -36.18 -35.32 54.89
C THR A 139 -34.74 -34.84 54.95
N GLU A 140 -33.77 -35.66 54.51
CA GLU A 140 -32.36 -35.24 54.46
C GLU A 140 -32.12 -34.10 53.45
N ILE A 141 -32.79 -34.11 52.29
CA ILE A 141 -32.70 -33.02 51.31
C ILE A 141 -33.25 -31.72 51.91
N ALA A 142 -34.45 -31.76 52.51
CA ALA A 142 -35.08 -30.60 53.15
C ALA A 142 -34.29 -30.07 54.36
N GLU A 143 -33.70 -30.96 55.16
CA GLU A 143 -32.82 -30.57 56.27
C GLU A 143 -31.53 -29.93 55.79
N MET A 144 -30.90 -30.44 54.72
CA MET A 144 -29.72 -29.80 54.15
C MET A 144 -30.06 -28.43 53.57
N LYS A 145 -31.17 -28.30 52.83
CA LYS A 145 -31.61 -27.02 52.25
C LYS A 145 -31.82 -25.94 53.30
N SER A 146 -32.31 -26.30 54.49
CA SER A 146 -32.60 -25.37 55.59
C SER A 146 -31.42 -25.14 56.55
N LYS A 147 -30.67 -26.19 56.90
CA LYS A 147 -29.62 -26.14 57.92
C LYS A 147 -28.21 -25.96 57.36
N ASP A 148 -27.96 -26.39 56.12
CA ASP A 148 -26.64 -26.32 55.47
C ASP A 148 -26.76 -26.07 53.94
N PRO A 149 -27.11 -24.83 53.54
CA PRO A 149 -27.35 -24.49 52.13
C PRO A 149 -26.11 -24.67 51.25
N ASN A 150 -24.91 -24.58 51.83
CA ASN A 150 -23.66 -24.79 51.09
C ASN A 150 -23.50 -26.28 50.69
N THR A 151 -23.81 -27.19 51.61
CA THR A 151 -23.80 -28.63 51.31
C THR A 151 -24.91 -29.00 50.33
N TYR A 152 -26.11 -28.41 50.47
CA TYR A 152 -27.20 -28.57 49.49
C TYR A 152 -26.76 -28.12 48.09
N ALA A 153 -26.18 -26.92 47.95
CA ALA A 153 -25.70 -26.40 46.67
C ALA A 153 -24.63 -27.30 46.04
N LYS A 154 -23.65 -27.77 46.82
CA LYS A 154 -22.62 -28.72 46.34
C LYS A 154 -23.21 -30.04 45.85
N ILE A 155 -24.21 -30.58 46.57
CA ILE A 155 -24.87 -31.82 46.17
C ILE A 155 -25.69 -31.59 44.89
N LEU A 156 -26.40 -30.46 44.80
CA LEU A 156 -27.15 -30.07 43.62
C LEU A 156 -26.24 -29.94 42.39
N ASP A 157 -25.12 -29.23 42.50
CA ASP A 157 -24.14 -29.05 41.42
C ASP A 157 -23.52 -30.38 40.98
N ASN A 158 -23.11 -31.22 41.94
CA ASN A 158 -22.56 -32.54 41.64
C ASN A 158 -23.58 -33.46 40.94
N THR A 159 -24.86 -33.35 41.34
CA THR A 159 -25.95 -34.13 40.74
C THR A 159 -26.25 -33.64 39.32
N LYS A 160 -26.33 -32.32 39.12
CA LYS A 160 -26.47 -31.69 37.78
C LYS A 160 -25.33 -32.12 36.86
N GLU A 161 -24.08 -32.10 37.33
CA GLU A 161 -22.93 -32.52 36.54
C GLU A 161 -22.93 -34.02 36.23
N THR A 162 -23.33 -34.86 37.19
CA THR A 162 -23.48 -36.31 36.97
C THR A 162 -24.58 -36.61 35.96
N ALA A 163 -25.72 -35.91 36.03
CA ALA A 163 -26.81 -36.04 35.09
C ALA A 163 -26.40 -35.59 33.67
N ARG A 164 -25.65 -34.48 33.54
CA ARG A 164 -25.07 -34.05 32.27
C ARG A 164 -24.15 -35.10 31.65
N LYS A 165 -23.34 -35.79 32.46
CA LYS A 165 -22.48 -36.89 31.97
C LYS A 165 -23.28 -38.12 31.52
N LYS A 166 -24.42 -38.39 32.17
CA LYS A 166 -25.30 -39.52 31.87
C LYS A 166 -26.36 -39.23 30.80
N ILE A 167 -26.58 -37.97 30.43
CA ILE A 167 -27.64 -37.58 29.49
C ILE A 167 -27.49 -38.30 28.13
N ALA A 168 -26.27 -38.55 27.68
CA ALA A 168 -26.02 -39.29 26.44
C ALA A 168 -26.59 -40.72 26.49
N ASP A 169 -26.51 -41.38 27.64
CA ASP A 169 -27.02 -42.74 27.78
C ASP A 169 -28.53 -42.74 28.00
N ASN A 170 -29.06 -41.75 28.73
CA ASN A 170 -30.50 -41.57 28.88
C ASN A 170 -31.19 -41.30 27.53
N LEU A 171 -30.61 -40.43 26.69
CA LEU A 171 -31.14 -40.09 25.36
C LEU A 171 -31.16 -41.30 24.41
N LYS A 172 -30.28 -42.29 24.59
CA LYS A 172 -30.33 -43.54 23.80
C LYS A 172 -31.54 -44.40 24.13
N THR A 173 -32.13 -44.21 25.31
CA THR A 173 -33.30 -44.98 25.78
C THR A 173 -34.59 -44.17 25.80
N ASP A 174 -34.48 -42.84 25.77
CA ASP A 174 -35.60 -41.90 25.76
C ASP A 174 -35.95 -41.48 24.33
N VAL A 175 -36.77 -42.30 23.68
CA VAL A 175 -37.20 -42.10 22.28
C VAL A 175 -37.84 -40.73 22.08
N LYS A 176 -38.62 -40.24 23.04
CA LYS A 176 -39.35 -38.97 22.93
C LYS A 176 -38.36 -37.81 22.86
N ASN A 177 -37.42 -37.74 23.80
CA ASN A 177 -36.44 -36.66 23.85
C ASN A 177 -35.43 -36.76 22.69
N PHE A 178 -35.05 -37.97 22.27
CA PHE A 178 -34.22 -38.14 21.07
C PHE A 178 -34.94 -37.71 19.80
N ALA A 179 -36.22 -38.07 19.61
CA ALA A 179 -37.03 -37.61 18.47
C ALA A 179 -37.11 -36.08 18.43
N CYS A 180 -37.28 -35.46 19.59
CA CYS A 180 -37.30 -34.01 19.78
C CYS A 180 -35.98 -33.35 19.32
N ILE A 181 -34.83 -33.88 19.74
CA ILE A 181 -33.49 -33.38 19.35
C ILE A 181 -33.20 -33.62 17.87
N ALA A 182 -33.49 -34.83 17.36
CA ALA A 182 -33.21 -35.22 16.00
C ALA A 182 -34.15 -34.57 14.96
N GLY A 183 -35.25 -33.94 15.41
CA GLY A 183 -36.26 -33.39 14.51
C GLY A 183 -37.08 -34.46 13.80
N LEU A 184 -37.24 -35.63 14.40
CA LEU A 184 -37.95 -36.79 13.85
C LEU A 184 -39.27 -37.04 14.59
N ASP A 185 -40.14 -37.86 14.02
CA ASP A 185 -41.24 -38.46 14.79
C ASP A 185 -40.73 -39.62 15.67
N GLU A 186 -41.51 -39.98 16.71
CA GLU A 186 -41.10 -41.02 17.66
C GLU A 186 -40.85 -42.39 17.01
N PRO A 187 -41.66 -42.88 16.04
CA PRO A 187 -41.36 -44.13 15.34
C PRO A 187 -40.02 -44.11 14.59
N ALA A 188 -39.73 -43.06 13.81
CA ALA A 188 -38.48 -42.93 13.07
C ALA A 188 -37.27 -42.80 14.01
N ALA A 189 -37.43 -42.06 15.10
CA ALA A 189 -36.43 -41.97 16.15
C ALA A 189 -36.15 -43.33 16.82
N ALA A 190 -37.20 -44.10 17.14
CA ALA A 190 -37.08 -45.44 17.71
C ALA A 190 -36.38 -46.42 16.75
N GLU A 191 -36.61 -46.28 15.44
CA GLU A 191 -35.91 -47.06 14.42
C GLU A 191 -34.44 -46.66 14.34
N MET A 192 -34.13 -45.36 14.25
CA MET A 192 -32.76 -44.83 14.19
C MET A 192 -31.93 -45.24 15.42
N LEU A 193 -32.51 -45.17 16.62
CA LEU A 193 -31.86 -45.64 17.85
C LEU A 193 -31.49 -47.14 17.82
N LYS A 194 -32.22 -47.95 17.05
CA LYS A 194 -31.97 -49.39 16.90
C LYS A 194 -30.99 -49.70 15.77
N THR A 195 -31.13 -49.05 14.62
CA THR A 195 -30.47 -49.43 13.37
C THR A 195 -29.22 -48.61 13.08
N ASP A 196 -29.15 -47.35 13.53
CA ASP A 196 -28.09 -46.41 13.20
C ASP A 196 -27.49 -45.76 14.46
N LYS A 197 -26.62 -46.53 15.12
CA LYS A 197 -25.92 -46.11 16.33
C LYS A 197 -24.93 -44.96 16.08
N GLU A 198 -24.39 -44.85 14.87
CA GLU A 198 -23.38 -43.85 14.54
C GLU A 198 -24.02 -42.46 14.42
N SER A 199 -25.09 -42.33 13.63
CA SER A 199 -25.86 -41.09 13.52
C SER A 199 -26.47 -40.69 14.86
N THR A 200 -27.00 -41.67 15.62
CA THR A 200 -27.50 -41.45 16.98
C THR A 200 -26.44 -40.82 17.88
N ASN A 201 -25.24 -41.40 17.93
CA ASN A 201 -24.15 -40.89 18.76
C ASN A 201 -23.67 -39.51 18.29
N ALA A 202 -23.65 -39.25 16.98
CA ALA A 202 -23.27 -37.96 16.42
C ALA A 202 -24.27 -36.85 16.81
N ILE A 203 -25.57 -37.12 16.72
CA ILE A 203 -26.64 -36.18 17.11
C ILE A 203 -26.57 -35.88 18.62
N ILE A 204 -26.42 -36.92 19.45
CA ILE A 204 -26.28 -36.77 20.91
C ILE A 204 -25.03 -35.96 21.26
N LYS A 205 -23.90 -36.28 20.63
CA LYS A 205 -22.64 -35.55 20.85
C LYS A 205 -22.75 -34.08 20.43
N TYR A 206 -23.39 -33.81 19.30
CA TYR A 206 -23.65 -32.45 18.84
C TYR A 206 -24.49 -31.67 19.86
N ALA A 207 -25.58 -32.26 20.33
CA ALA A 207 -26.45 -31.66 21.34
C ALA A 207 -25.68 -31.32 22.63
N GLN A 208 -24.81 -32.22 23.10
CA GLN A 208 -24.03 -32.01 24.33
C GLN A 208 -22.90 -30.98 24.21
N GLU A 209 -22.15 -31.00 23.11
CA GLU A 209 -20.87 -30.28 23.02
C GLU A 209 -20.94 -28.98 22.22
N LYS A 210 -21.92 -28.86 21.32
CA LYS A 210 -21.98 -27.78 20.32
C LYS A 210 -23.07 -26.78 20.58
N VAL A 211 -24.19 -27.20 21.18
CA VAL A 211 -25.30 -26.30 21.45
C VAL A 211 -25.05 -25.53 22.74
N VAL A 212 -24.43 -24.36 22.62
CA VAL A 212 -24.17 -23.46 23.75
C VAL A 212 -24.70 -22.07 23.43
N ILE A 213 -25.83 -21.72 24.06
CA ILE A 213 -26.44 -20.39 23.97
C ILE A 213 -26.29 -19.70 25.32
N ASP A 214 -25.87 -18.43 25.32
CA ASP A 214 -25.80 -17.64 26.54
C ASP A 214 -27.22 -17.25 26.98
N ARG A 215 -27.59 -17.61 28.21
CA ARG A 215 -28.91 -17.34 28.78
C ARG A 215 -29.29 -15.86 28.68
N ARG A 216 -28.32 -14.95 28.86
CA ARG A 216 -28.55 -13.49 28.82
C ARG A 216 -29.04 -13.02 27.46
N ILE A 217 -28.66 -13.71 26.38
CA ILE A 217 -29.14 -13.41 25.02
C ILE A 217 -30.64 -13.68 24.92
N LEU A 218 -31.10 -14.80 25.49
CA LEU A 218 -32.52 -15.16 25.48
C LEU A 218 -33.33 -14.20 26.36
N GLU A 219 -32.81 -13.83 27.52
CA GLU A 219 -33.43 -12.83 28.40
C GLU A 219 -33.57 -11.46 27.73
N LEU A 220 -32.52 -11.01 27.01
CA LEU A 220 -32.58 -9.80 26.21
C LEU A 220 -33.64 -9.89 25.11
N LEU A 221 -33.67 -11.00 24.36
CA LEU A 221 -34.64 -11.19 23.28
C LEU A 221 -36.09 -11.19 23.79
N VAL A 222 -36.33 -11.84 24.92
CA VAL A 222 -37.63 -11.79 25.59
C VAL A 222 -37.96 -10.36 26.00
N ASN A 223 -37.03 -9.66 26.68
CA ASN A 223 -37.24 -8.28 27.09
C ASN A 223 -37.58 -7.36 25.91
N LEU A 224 -36.92 -7.54 24.76
CA LEU A 224 -37.17 -6.74 23.55
C LEU A 224 -38.62 -6.87 23.06
N VAL A 225 -39.22 -8.07 23.13
CA VAL A 225 -40.60 -8.31 22.64
C VAL A 225 -41.68 -8.24 23.73
N THR A 226 -41.29 -8.20 25.01
CA THR A 226 -42.21 -7.99 26.13
C THR A 226 -42.81 -6.58 26.05
N PRO A 227 -44.14 -6.41 26.19
CA PRO A 227 -44.79 -5.10 26.20
C PRO A 227 -44.23 -4.13 27.26
N LYS A 228 -44.27 -2.82 26.95
CA LYS A 228 -43.71 -1.77 27.83
C LYS A 228 -44.41 -1.65 29.18
N ASP A 229 -45.71 -1.91 29.23
CA ASP A 229 -46.54 -1.91 30.43
C ASP A 229 -46.15 -3.02 31.43
N GLN A 230 -45.20 -3.87 31.06
CA GLN A 230 -44.71 -4.99 31.86
C GLN A 230 -43.19 -5.03 31.95
N GLY A 231 -42.55 -3.89 31.70
CA GLY A 231 -41.10 -3.73 31.87
C GLY A 231 -40.25 -4.19 30.68
N GLY A 232 -40.85 -4.54 29.53
CA GLY A 232 -40.12 -4.83 28.30
C GLY A 232 -39.93 -3.62 27.38
N ALA A 233 -39.27 -3.81 26.23
CA ALA A 233 -39.05 -2.76 25.22
C ALA A 233 -40.25 -2.58 24.28
N GLY A 234 -41.12 -3.59 24.16
CA GLY A 234 -42.39 -3.54 23.44
C GLY A 234 -42.27 -3.62 21.92
N HIS A 235 -41.22 -4.24 21.38
CA HIS A 235 -41.10 -4.45 19.95
C HIS A 235 -42.12 -5.48 19.45
N GLU A 236 -42.80 -5.16 18.35
CA GLU A 236 -43.78 -6.03 17.71
C GLU A 236 -43.10 -7.16 16.91
N ARG A 237 -41.85 -6.95 16.47
CA ARG A 237 -41.08 -7.92 15.70
C ARG A 237 -39.57 -7.71 15.85
N ILE A 238 -38.81 -8.77 16.03
CA ILE A 238 -37.35 -8.80 16.01
C ILE A 238 -36.93 -9.99 15.15
N LYS A 239 -36.11 -9.77 14.13
CA LYS A 239 -35.52 -10.84 13.32
C LYS A 239 -34.06 -11.03 13.68
N VAL A 240 -33.80 -12.11 14.38
CA VAL A 240 -32.50 -12.49 14.89
C VAL A 240 -31.73 -13.24 13.81
N TYR A 241 -30.53 -12.75 13.52
CA TYR A 241 -29.65 -13.36 12.52
C TYR A 241 -28.79 -14.47 13.11
N ARG A 242 -28.27 -14.32 14.35
CA ARG A 242 -27.53 -15.39 15.04
C ARG A 242 -27.61 -15.32 16.58
N ILE A 243 -27.63 -16.48 17.27
CA ILE A 243 -27.56 -16.61 18.75
C ILE A 243 -26.58 -17.71 19.24
N ARG A 244 -25.29 -17.38 19.48
CA ARG A 244 -24.27 -18.36 19.95
C ARG A 244 -23.36 -17.81 21.05
N LYS A 245 -22.89 -18.67 21.97
CA LYS A 245 -21.91 -18.33 23.01
C LYS A 245 -20.47 -18.43 22.47
N ASN A 246 -19.60 -17.46 22.82
CA ASN A 246 -18.17 -17.43 22.48
C ASN A 246 -17.89 -17.53 20.97
N TYR A 247 -18.18 -16.47 20.25
CA TYR A 247 -18.04 -16.28 18.79
C TYR A 247 -16.62 -16.47 18.19
N THR A 248 -15.70 -17.13 18.90
CA THR A 248 -14.38 -17.54 18.41
C THR A 248 -14.36 -18.94 17.79
N ARG A 249 -15.42 -19.76 17.94
CA ARG A 249 -15.42 -21.14 17.44
C ARG A 249 -15.61 -21.27 15.93
N ASP A 250 -16.28 -20.31 15.30
CA ASP A 250 -16.47 -20.25 13.84
C ASP A 250 -15.49 -19.27 13.16
N ALA A 251 -14.56 -18.66 13.89
CA ALA A 251 -13.46 -17.88 13.30
C ALA A 251 -12.49 -18.73 12.45
N ILE A 252 -12.69 -20.06 12.41
CA ILE A 252 -11.95 -21.01 11.55
C ILE A 252 -12.80 -21.41 10.31
N LEU A 253 -14.11 -21.17 10.32
CA LEU A 253 -14.99 -21.45 9.18
C LEU A 253 -15.41 -20.10 8.59
N THR A 254 -14.72 -19.74 7.50
CA THR A 254 -14.89 -18.54 6.68
C THR A 254 -16.27 -17.90 6.77
N SER A 255 -16.29 -16.65 7.26
CA SER A 255 -17.42 -15.75 7.07
C SER A 255 -17.65 -15.57 5.58
N ARG A 256 -18.90 -15.65 5.12
CA ARG A 256 -19.32 -15.42 3.71
C ARG A 256 -18.98 -14.02 3.17
N GLU A 257 -18.51 -13.13 4.02
CA GLU A 257 -17.96 -11.83 3.62
C GLU A 257 -16.59 -11.97 2.93
N SER A 258 -15.86 -13.05 3.20
CA SER A 258 -14.60 -13.42 2.53
C SER A 258 -14.84 -14.00 1.12
N ASP A 259 -15.93 -14.76 0.93
CA ASP A 259 -16.23 -15.47 -0.32
C ASP A 259 -16.43 -14.53 -1.52
N ALA A 260 -16.97 -13.32 -1.30
CA ALA A 260 -17.17 -12.33 -2.37
C ALA A 260 -15.85 -11.73 -2.91
N ILE A 261 -14.79 -11.73 -2.10
CA ILE A 261 -13.44 -11.31 -2.51
C ILE A 261 -12.74 -12.46 -3.25
N TYR A 262 -12.99 -13.70 -2.82
CA TYR A 262 -12.49 -14.90 -3.51
C TYR A 262 -13.11 -15.08 -4.89
N ASP A 263 -14.42 -14.87 -5.07
CA ASP A 263 -15.06 -14.93 -6.41
C ASP A 263 -14.46 -13.90 -7.40
N GLU A 264 -14.01 -12.75 -6.90
CA GLU A 264 -13.36 -11.71 -7.72
C GLU A 264 -11.89 -12.07 -8.06
N LEU A 265 -11.19 -12.76 -7.15
CA LEU A 265 -9.81 -13.23 -7.35
C LEU A 265 -9.75 -14.51 -8.22
N GLU A 266 -10.71 -15.42 -8.06
CA GLU A 266 -10.85 -16.65 -8.85
C GLU A 266 -11.14 -16.35 -10.33
N SER A 267 -11.80 -15.22 -10.61
CA SER A 267 -11.98 -14.71 -11.97
C SER A 267 -10.68 -14.23 -12.63
N LYS A 268 -9.65 -13.89 -11.84
CA LYS A 268 -8.35 -13.37 -12.31
C LYS A 268 -7.25 -14.43 -12.41
N GLN A 269 -7.42 -15.62 -11.81
CA GLN A 269 -6.41 -16.69 -11.78
C GLN A 269 -6.57 -17.79 -12.84
N LYS A 270 -7.58 -17.75 -13.73
CA LYS A 270 -7.77 -18.74 -14.81
C LYS A 270 -6.75 -18.68 -15.97
N GLN A 271 -5.52 -18.20 -15.74
CA GLN A 271 -4.42 -18.24 -16.70
C GLN A 271 -3.12 -18.67 -16.01
N ASN A 272 -2.90 -19.97 -15.82
CA ASN A 272 -1.61 -20.65 -16.09
C ASN A 272 -1.65 -22.12 -15.61
N GLU A 273 -1.57 -23.06 -16.55
CA GLU A 273 -1.53 -24.51 -16.29
C GLU A 273 -0.08 -25.03 -16.26
N LYS A 274 0.30 -25.80 -15.22
CA LYS A 274 1.14 -27.01 -15.31
C LYS A 274 1.36 -27.68 -13.95
N LEU A 275 0.66 -28.81 -13.73
CA LEU A 275 1.00 -30.02 -12.95
C LEU A 275 -0.34 -30.72 -12.63
N LYS A 276 -0.62 -31.89 -13.24
CA LYS A 276 -1.99 -32.41 -13.40
C LYS A 276 -2.35 -33.68 -12.59
N THR A 277 -1.48 -34.31 -11.79
CA THR A 277 -1.88 -35.56 -11.08
C THR A 277 -1.30 -35.77 -9.67
N VAL A 278 -2.09 -36.47 -8.84
CA VAL A 278 -1.75 -36.92 -7.47
C VAL A 278 -0.52 -37.85 -7.42
N THR A 279 -0.20 -38.52 -8.54
CA THR A 279 0.95 -39.42 -8.62
C THR A 279 2.28 -38.65 -8.73
N ASP A 280 2.25 -37.44 -9.31
CA ASP A 280 3.45 -36.60 -9.47
C ASP A 280 3.89 -35.99 -8.12
N VAL A 281 2.93 -35.63 -7.27
CA VAL A 281 3.18 -35.09 -5.91
C VAL A 281 3.62 -36.17 -4.92
N LYS A 282 3.10 -37.40 -5.07
CA LYS A 282 3.42 -38.52 -4.16
C LYS A 282 4.85 -39.05 -4.32
N ASN A 283 5.46 -38.83 -5.48
CA ASN A 283 6.79 -39.35 -5.83
C ASN A 283 7.93 -38.31 -5.70
N ALA A 284 7.62 -37.04 -5.45
CA ALA A 284 8.62 -36.00 -5.23
C ALA A 284 9.27 -36.15 -3.85
N SER A 285 10.61 -36.16 -3.77
CA SER A 285 11.28 -36.21 -2.47
C SER A 285 11.15 -34.87 -1.76
N ARG A 286 11.24 -34.88 -0.42
CA ARG A 286 11.11 -33.68 0.41
C ARG A 286 12.18 -32.62 0.08
N ASP A 287 13.30 -33.04 -0.48
CA ASP A 287 14.40 -32.16 -0.90
C ASP A 287 14.12 -31.54 -2.30
N ASP A 288 13.41 -32.25 -3.19
CA ASP A 288 13.01 -31.72 -4.50
C ASP A 288 11.95 -30.61 -4.41
N LEU A 289 11.18 -30.58 -3.32
CA LEU A 289 10.16 -29.57 -3.02
C LEU A 289 10.73 -28.33 -2.30
N GLY A 290 11.97 -28.41 -1.80
CA GLY A 290 12.60 -27.35 -1.01
C GLY A 290 13.47 -26.35 -1.80
N GLU A 291 13.96 -26.73 -2.99
CA GLU A 291 14.93 -25.93 -3.75
C GLU A 291 14.35 -25.20 -4.98
N SER A 292 13.07 -25.39 -5.30
CA SER A 292 12.40 -24.64 -6.37
C SER A 292 11.94 -23.27 -5.86
N GLN A 293 12.57 -22.20 -6.37
CA GLN A 293 12.27 -20.80 -6.05
C GLN A 293 10.82 -20.37 -6.41
N GLU A 294 10.08 -21.20 -7.16
CA GLU A 294 8.67 -20.95 -7.53
C GLU A 294 7.66 -21.38 -6.44
N PHE A 295 8.03 -22.27 -5.50
CA PHE A 295 7.16 -22.63 -4.37
C PHE A 295 7.42 -21.82 -3.09
N ALA A 296 8.43 -20.95 -3.12
CA ALA A 296 8.77 -20.04 -2.01
C ALA A 296 8.01 -18.69 -2.07
N SER A 297 7.08 -18.52 -3.03
CA SER A 297 6.17 -17.37 -3.10
C SER A 297 4.78 -17.73 -2.57
N ALA A 298 4.15 -16.78 -1.88
CA ALA A 298 3.28 -17.02 -0.74
C ALA A 298 1.85 -17.56 -0.98
N GLU A 299 1.47 -18.05 -2.16
CA GLU A 299 0.12 -18.60 -2.39
C GLU A 299 0.14 -19.64 -3.51
N ALA A 300 0.07 -20.92 -3.16
CA ALA A 300 -0.12 -22.01 -4.12
C ALA A 300 -1.35 -22.85 -3.71
N VAL A 301 -2.36 -22.85 -4.56
CA VAL A 301 -3.54 -23.73 -4.46
C VAL A 301 -3.42 -24.81 -5.55
N ALA A 302 -3.66 -26.06 -5.19
CA ALA A 302 -3.68 -27.18 -6.13
C ALA A 302 -5.02 -27.91 -6.07
N GLU A 303 -5.66 -28.07 -7.23
CA GLU A 303 -6.88 -28.86 -7.41
C GLU A 303 -6.52 -30.35 -7.42
N VAL A 304 -7.07 -31.13 -6.49
CA VAL A 304 -6.85 -32.58 -6.45
C VAL A 304 -7.91 -33.27 -7.28
N THR A 305 -7.51 -33.91 -8.37
CA THR A 305 -8.39 -34.77 -9.18
C THR A 305 -8.07 -36.25 -8.96
N ASP A 306 -9.09 -37.10 -9.00
CA ASP A 306 -8.89 -38.55 -8.96
C ASP A 306 -8.35 -39.10 -10.30
N ALA A 307 -8.07 -40.40 -10.35
CA ALA A 307 -7.54 -41.07 -11.54
C ALA A 307 -8.46 -41.01 -12.78
N THR A 308 -9.70 -40.52 -12.64
CA THR A 308 -10.67 -40.32 -13.72
C THR A 308 -10.79 -38.86 -14.16
N GLY A 309 -10.04 -37.95 -13.53
CA GLY A 309 -10.06 -36.51 -13.81
C GLY A 309 -11.20 -35.76 -13.12
N ARG A 310 -11.88 -36.37 -12.14
CA ARG A 310 -12.91 -35.68 -11.34
C ARG A 310 -12.30 -35.02 -10.11
N SER A 311 -12.62 -33.74 -9.92
CA SER A 311 -12.19 -32.93 -8.77
C SER A 311 -12.69 -33.52 -7.45
N GLN A 312 -11.79 -33.63 -6.48
CA GLN A 312 -12.00 -34.18 -5.13
C GLN A 312 -11.84 -33.09 -4.05
N GLY A 313 -11.57 -31.84 -4.44
CA GLY A 313 -11.39 -30.69 -3.54
C GLY A 313 -10.01 -30.03 -3.66
N GLU A 314 -9.90 -28.83 -3.13
CA GLU A 314 -8.66 -28.03 -3.10
C GLU A 314 -7.87 -28.25 -1.80
N LEU A 315 -6.54 -28.25 -1.92
CA LEU A 315 -5.62 -28.30 -0.79
C LEU A 315 -4.93 -26.94 -0.63
N ILE A 316 -5.14 -26.31 0.54
CA ILE A 316 -4.57 -25.01 0.91
C ILE A 316 -3.53 -25.24 2.02
N PHE A 317 -2.32 -24.73 1.84
CA PHE A 317 -1.28 -24.69 2.88
C PHE A 317 -1.17 -23.25 3.38
N GLY A 318 -1.51 -22.98 4.65
CA GLY A 318 -1.45 -21.62 5.21
C GLY A 318 -0.91 -21.58 6.63
N ASP A 319 -0.03 -20.60 6.89
CA ASP A 319 0.24 -20.08 8.23
C ASP A 319 0.36 -18.54 8.19
N LYS A 320 -0.41 -17.90 9.09
CA LYS A 320 -0.47 -16.49 9.54
C LYS A 320 -1.00 -15.40 8.58
N GLU A 321 -2.21 -14.96 8.88
CA GLU A 321 -2.90 -13.80 8.29
C GLU A 321 -2.61 -12.45 8.98
N ASN A 322 -2.73 -11.40 8.17
CA ASN A 322 -2.58 -9.99 8.45
C ASN A 322 -3.99 -9.34 8.51
N THR A 323 -4.37 -8.78 9.66
CA THR A 323 -5.75 -8.31 9.95
C THR A 323 -5.83 -6.78 9.98
N LYS A 324 -6.23 -6.12 8.89
CA LYS A 324 -6.52 -4.65 8.91
C LYS A 324 -7.65 -4.22 7.98
N ASN A 325 -8.88 -4.52 8.39
CA ASN A 325 -10.00 -3.57 8.50
C ASN A 325 -11.23 -4.37 8.88
N ILE A 326 -11.37 -4.62 10.18
CA ILE A 326 -12.55 -5.29 10.69
C ILE A 326 -13.27 -4.31 11.61
N SER A 327 -14.52 -4.03 11.23
CA SER A 327 -15.50 -3.26 11.98
C SER A 327 -15.42 -3.54 13.49
N ALA A 328 -15.58 -2.51 14.33
CA ALA A 328 -15.63 -2.62 15.79
C ALA A 328 -16.75 -3.56 16.30
N HIS A 329 -17.62 -4.05 15.41
CA HIS A 329 -18.64 -5.07 15.68
C HIS A 329 -18.11 -6.52 15.68
N TYR A 330 -16.86 -6.77 15.25
CA TYR A 330 -16.29 -8.12 15.10
C TYR A 330 -15.76 -8.75 16.39
N LYS A 331 -15.34 -7.95 17.37
CA LYS A 331 -14.95 -8.47 18.70
C LYS A 331 -16.14 -8.44 19.66
N GLY A 332 -17.07 -9.36 19.45
CA GLY A 332 -17.95 -9.85 20.52
C GLY A 332 -19.30 -9.16 20.68
N GLN A 333 -20.10 -9.04 19.62
CA GLN A 333 -21.55 -8.96 19.81
C GLN A 333 -22.11 -10.34 20.17
N ALA A 334 -22.91 -10.41 21.23
CA ALA A 334 -23.53 -11.66 21.67
C ALA A 334 -24.72 -12.06 20.77
N ILE A 335 -25.28 -11.13 19.99
CA ILE A 335 -26.46 -11.32 19.15
C ILE A 335 -26.47 -10.35 17.95
N ASP A 336 -26.86 -10.85 16.78
CA ASP A 336 -27.04 -10.06 15.55
C ASP A 336 -28.55 -9.91 15.22
N ILE A 337 -29.04 -8.69 14.99
CA ILE A 337 -30.46 -8.40 14.71
C ILE A 337 -30.61 -7.73 13.33
N SER A 338 -31.25 -8.42 12.40
CA SER A 338 -31.39 -7.91 11.03
C SER A 338 -32.57 -6.96 10.81
N GLU A 339 -33.67 -7.14 11.56
CA GLU A 339 -34.90 -6.36 11.41
C GLU A 339 -35.55 -6.11 12.78
N VAL A 340 -36.12 -4.91 12.98
CA VAL A 340 -36.90 -4.52 14.17
C VAL A 340 -38.21 -3.89 13.73
N ASP A 341 -39.32 -4.26 14.35
CA ASP A 341 -40.67 -3.77 14.11
C ASP A 341 -41.13 -3.82 12.64
N ASN A 342 -42.36 -3.36 12.38
CA ASN A 342 -42.84 -3.12 11.04
C ASN A 342 -43.44 -1.72 10.91
N ILE A 343 -43.09 -1.01 9.84
CA ILE A 343 -43.72 0.27 9.51
C ILE A 343 -45.00 0.02 8.75
N LYS A 344 -46.11 0.61 9.22
CA LYS A 344 -47.39 0.62 8.50
C LYS A 344 -47.27 1.50 7.26
N CYS A 345 -47.20 0.87 6.09
CA CYS A 345 -47.09 1.59 4.82
C CYS A 345 -48.48 1.89 4.25
N THR A 346 -48.71 3.14 3.80
CA THR A 346 -49.93 3.53 3.09
C THR A 346 -49.55 4.24 1.80
N LEU A 347 -50.00 3.70 0.66
CA LEU A 347 -49.81 4.36 -0.64
C LEU A 347 -50.86 5.47 -0.79
N ILE A 348 -50.39 6.72 -0.87
CA ILE A 348 -51.24 7.88 -1.13
C ILE A 348 -51.23 8.16 -2.63
N LYS A 349 -52.33 7.84 -3.31
CA LYS A 349 -52.52 8.19 -4.73
C LYS A 349 -53.11 9.60 -4.82
N LYS A 350 -52.26 10.57 -5.15
CA LYS A 350 -52.67 11.96 -5.34
C LYS A 350 -53.61 12.08 -6.53
N LYS A 351 -54.76 12.74 -6.34
CA LYS A 351 -55.69 13.04 -7.43
C LYS A 351 -55.59 14.52 -7.77
N ARG A 352 -55.66 14.84 -9.07
CA ARG A 352 -55.61 16.23 -9.56
C ARG A 352 -56.81 17.07 -9.09
N VAL A 353 -57.95 16.40 -8.81
CA VAL A 353 -59.15 16.99 -8.21
C VAL A 353 -59.78 15.97 -7.25
N GLY A 354 -60.03 16.37 -6.00
CA GLY A 354 -60.60 15.53 -4.93
C GLY A 354 -59.57 15.05 -3.87
N LYS A 355 -60.04 14.46 -2.77
CA LYS A 355 -59.17 13.95 -1.68
C LYS A 355 -58.31 12.77 -2.18
N ASP A 356 -57.05 12.73 -1.73
CA ASP A 356 -56.11 11.66 -2.05
C ASP A 356 -56.65 10.29 -1.63
N LYS A 357 -56.46 9.27 -2.49
CA LYS A 357 -56.86 7.90 -2.16
C LYS A 357 -55.72 7.23 -1.38
N LYS A 358 -55.95 6.96 -0.09
CA LYS A 358 -55.05 6.18 0.76
C LYS A 358 -55.35 4.68 0.59
N ILE A 359 -54.34 3.88 0.25
CA ILE A 359 -54.44 2.41 0.11
C ILE A 359 -53.42 1.79 1.07
N ALA A 360 -53.90 1.04 2.06
CA ALA A 360 -53.01 0.32 2.98
C ALA A 360 -52.14 -0.69 2.20
N ARG A 361 -50.84 -0.72 2.51
CA ARG A 361 -49.88 -1.70 2.02
C ARG A 361 -49.49 -2.65 3.16
N PRO A 362 -48.98 -3.86 2.86
CA PRO A 362 -48.39 -4.72 3.87
C PRO A 362 -47.34 -3.95 4.69
N PRO A 363 -47.27 -4.14 6.02
CA PRO A 363 -46.22 -3.56 6.84
C PRO A 363 -44.84 -3.97 6.31
N THR A 364 -43.89 -3.02 6.28
CA THR A 364 -42.52 -3.27 5.84
C THR A 364 -41.59 -3.31 7.05
N PRO A 365 -40.76 -4.35 7.23
CA PRO A 365 -39.83 -4.40 8.37
C PRO A 365 -38.83 -3.25 8.34
N ILE A 366 -38.42 -2.77 9.53
CA ILE A 366 -37.32 -1.80 9.64
C ILE A 366 -36.03 -2.59 9.64
N LYS A 367 -35.26 -2.51 8.55
CA LYS A 367 -33.92 -3.09 8.48
C LYS A 367 -32.96 -2.25 9.33
N LEU A 368 -32.17 -2.88 10.18
CA LEU A 368 -31.12 -2.18 10.94
C LEU A 368 -29.90 -1.97 10.03
N ALA A 369 -29.78 -0.76 9.49
CA ALA A 369 -28.78 -0.41 8.48
C ALA A 369 -27.33 -0.73 8.87
N TRP A 370 -26.97 -0.58 10.14
CA TRP A 370 -25.60 -0.79 10.65
C TRP A 370 -25.22 -2.26 10.83
N GLN A 371 -26.19 -3.18 10.63
CA GLN A 371 -25.97 -4.62 10.64
C GLN A 371 -26.20 -5.25 9.26
N THR A 372 -26.30 -4.43 8.20
CA THR A 372 -26.43 -4.87 6.80
C THR A 372 -25.45 -4.11 5.91
N THR A 373 -24.77 -4.77 4.98
CA THR A 373 -23.79 -4.16 4.05
C THR A 373 -24.37 -2.94 3.32
N GLU A 374 -25.60 -3.08 2.82
CA GLU A 374 -26.33 -2.02 2.09
C GLU A 374 -26.61 -0.77 2.95
N GLY A 375 -26.74 -0.91 4.26
CA GLY A 375 -27.00 0.20 5.18
C GLY A 375 -25.74 0.91 5.67
N TYR A 376 -24.61 0.19 5.71
CA TYR A 376 -23.28 0.78 5.87
C TYR A 376 -22.95 1.66 4.65
N ASP A 377 -23.14 1.12 3.43
CA ASP A 377 -22.80 1.80 2.18
C ASP A 377 -23.74 2.98 1.84
N ALA A 378 -24.99 2.94 2.31
CA ALA A 378 -25.99 3.98 2.03
C ALA A 378 -26.05 5.11 3.07
N SER A 379 -25.23 5.07 4.13
CA SER A 379 -25.27 6.12 5.17
C SER A 379 -24.57 7.40 4.68
N PRO A 380 -25.26 8.56 4.65
CA PRO A 380 -24.60 9.84 4.42
C PRO A 380 -23.60 10.12 5.57
N PRO A 381 -22.46 10.78 5.30
CA PRO A 381 -21.50 11.10 6.35
C PRO A 381 -22.22 11.89 7.45
N GLN A 382 -22.15 11.40 8.69
CA GLN A 382 -22.91 11.97 9.81
C GLN A 382 -22.58 13.45 10.04
N ASP A 383 -23.61 14.22 10.41
CA ASP A 383 -23.48 15.63 10.78
C ASP A 383 -23.08 15.74 12.27
N PHE A 384 -21.88 16.26 12.54
CA PHE A 384 -21.13 16.15 13.81
C PHE A 384 -21.18 17.41 14.68
N THR A 385 -22.35 17.80 15.19
CA THR A 385 -22.50 19.08 15.92
C THR A 385 -22.05 19.11 17.39
N SER A 386 -21.43 18.06 17.95
CA SER A 386 -20.47 18.26 19.06
C SER A 386 -19.39 17.18 19.15
N LEU A 387 -18.59 17.14 18.08
CA LEU A 387 -17.35 16.37 17.92
C LEU A 387 -16.45 16.37 19.18
N GLN A 388 -16.43 17.48 19.94
CA GLN A 388 -15.52 17.71 21.06
C GLN A 388 -15.85 16.88 22.32
N LEU A 389 -17.13 16.57 22.58
CA LEU A 389 -17.52 15.81 23.79
C LEU A 389 -17.30 14.31 23.59
N ASN A 390 -17.65 13.82 22.40
CA ASN A 390 -17.42 12.43 22.00
C ASN A 390 -15.93 12.13 21.82
N LEU A 391 -15.15 13.06 21.25
CA LEU A 391 -13.71 12.87 21.14
C LEU A 391 -13.02 12.82 22.50
N LYS A 392 -13.46 13.58 23.52
CA LYS A 392 -12.87 13.50 24.87
C LYS A 392 -13.08 12.14 25.53
N GLN A 393 -14.25 11.51 25.38
CA GLN A 393 -14.56 10.23 26.01
C GLN A 393 -14.02 9.02 25.24
N ILE A 394 -14.01 9.08 23.90
CA ILE A 394 -13.41 8.05 23.05
C ILE A 394 -11.88 8.09 23.15
N ALA A 395 -11.30 9.29 23.21
CA ALA A 395 -9.88 9.51 23.43
C ALA A 395 -9.39 8.85 24.72
N SER A 396 -10.00 9.18 25.87
CA SER A 396 -9.45 8.77 27.15
C SER A 396 -9.49 7.26 27.41
N GLY A 397 -10.36 6.50 26.73
CA GLY A 397 -10.45 5.05 26.90
C GLY A 397 -9.58 4.28 25.91
N GLN A 398 -9.67 4.61 24.62
CA GLN A 398 -8.95 3.87 23.57
C GLN A 398 -7.47 4.29 23.44
N TYR A 399 -7.07 5.45 23.97
CA TYR A 399 -5.67 5.88 23.91
C TYR A 399 -4.75 5.22 24.94
N TYR A 400 -5.26 4.78 26.10
CA TYR A 400 -4.42 3.99 27.02
C TYR A 400 -4.12 2.61 26.44
N ASP A 401 -5.12 1.95 25.85
CA ASP A 401 -4.96 0.63 25.23
C ASP A 401 -4.05 0.69 23.98
N LEU A 402 -4.12 1.76 23.17
CA LEU A 402 -3.25 1.94 21.99
C LEU A 402 -1.78 2.18 22.38
N LEU A 403 -1.51 2.94 23.45
CA LEU A 403 -0.15 3.21 23.93
C LEU A 403 0.48 1.98 24.59
N ASP A 404 -0.32 1.18 25.29
CA ASP A 404 0.08 -0.10 25.88
C ASP A 404 0.37 -1.15 24.79
N GLU A 405 -0.45 -1.20 23.72
CA GLU A 405 -0.25 -2.10 22.57
C GLU A 405 0.94 -1.71 21.68
N LEU A 406 1.34 -0.44 21.67
CA LEU A 406 2.57 0.05 21.02
C LEU A 406 3.83 -0.12 21.89
N GLY A 407 3.69 -0.70 23.10
CA GLY A 407 4.82 -0.90 24.02
C GLY A 407 5.41 0.40 24.58
N ILE A 408 4.66 1.50 24.51
CA ILE A 408 5.06 2.80 25.05
C ILE A 408 4.61 2.82 26.52
N ASP A 409 5.53 2.44 27.40
CA ASP A 409 5.34 2.38 28.86
C ASP A 409 5.28 3.81 29.43
N ALA A 410 4.16 4.47 29.18
CA ALA A 410 3.94 5.86 29.55
C ALA A 410 3.31 5.94 30.94
N GLU A 411 4.13 5.95 31.98
CA GLU A 411 3.72 6.44 33.31
C GLU A 411 3.39 7.94 33.22
N PHE A 412 2.20 8.27 32.73
CA PHE A 412 1.67 9.62 32.77
C PHE A 412 1.17 9.93 34.18
N GLY A 413 2.11 10.09 35.12
CA GLY A 413 1.86 10.46 36.51
C GLY A 413 1.36 11.89 36.72
N SER A 414 1.04 12.65 35.66
CA SER A 414 0.50 14.00 35.75
C SER A 414 -0.81 14.12 34.99
N ASP A 415 -1.83 14.58 35.70
CA ASP A 415 -3.20 14.85 35.25
C ASP A 415 -3.26 15.53 33.86
N LEU A 416 -3.73 14.77 32.85
CA LEU A 416 -3.97 15.25 31.48
C LEU A 416 -5.28 16.04 31.36
N SER A 417 -6.02 16.25 32.47
CA SER A 417 -7.29 16.98 32.48
C SER A 417 -7.19 18.42 31.95
N GLY A 418 -5.98 19.02 32.01
CA GLY A 418 -5.70 20.37 31.57
C GLY A 418 -5.23 20.53 30.13
N SER A 419 -4.84 19.45 29.43
CA SER A 419 -4.34 19.55 28.05
C SER A 419 -5.49 19.70 27.06
N SER A 420 -5.32 20.60 26.08
CA SER A 420 -6.32 20.76 25.03
C SER A 420 -6.31 19.55 24.08
N PHE A 421 -7.46 19.24 23.49
CA PHE A 421 -7.57 18.11 22.57
C PHE A 421 -6.61 18.20 21.37
N ASN A 422 -6.28 19.42 20.93
CA ASN A 422 -5.30 19.66 19.88
C ASN A 422 -3.86 19.33 20.32
N GLU A 423 -3.52 19.55 21.59
CA GLU A 423 -2.20 19.16 22.14
C GLU A 423 -2.12 17.64 22.27
N LEU A 424 -3.21 16.98 22.68
CA LEU A 424 -3.27 15.52 22.79
C LEU A 424 -3.16 14.86 21.40
N ILE A 425 -3.91 15.34 20.41
CA ILE A 425 -3.79 14.89 19.01
C ILE A 425 -2.42 15.23 18.42
N GLY A 426 -1.85 16.39 18.73
CA GLY A 426 -0.52 16.77 18.26
C GLY A 426 0.54 15.77 18.71
N VAL A 427 0.57 15.45 20.01
CA VAL A 427 1.53 14.52 20.59
C VAL A 427 1.35 13.09 20.06
N ILE A 428 0.10 12.61 19.95
CA ILE A 428 -0.21 11.26 19.45
C ILE A 428 0.03 11.15 17.94
N GLY A 429 -0.37 12.18 17.20
CA GLY A 429 -0.13 12.29 15.76
C GLY A 429 1.36 12.31 15.45
N GLU A 430 2.15 13.07 16.20
CA GLU A 430 3.61 13.11 16.07
C GLU A 430 4.26 11.77 16.43
N SER A 431 3.82 11.08 17.50
CA SER A 431 4.40 9.79 17.89
C SER A 431 4.09 8.68 16.88
N LEU A 432 2.83 8.54 16.46
CA LEU A 432 2.41 7.54 15.46
C LEU A 432 3.05 7.79 14.09
N LEU A 433 3.13 9.06 13.65
CA LEU A 433 3.81 9.36 12.38
C LEU A 433 5.31 9.11 12.47
N SER A 434 5.95 9.47 13.59
CA SER A 434 7.39 9.25 13.77
C SER A 434 7.75 7.76 13.71
N GLU A 435 6.91 6.92 14.32
CA GLU A 435 7.11 5.46 14.37
C GLU A 435 6.80 4.78 13.03
N VAL A 436 5.70 5.16 12.36
CA VAL A 436 5.35 4.61 11.04
C VAL A 436 6.36 5.00 9.95
N LEU A 437 7.02 6.15 10.08
CA LEU A 437 7.90 6.67 9.04
C LEU A 437 9.36 6.25 9.19
N MET A 438 9.77 5.58 10.28
CA MET A 438 11.19 5.26 10.56
C MET A 438 12.09 6.48 10.28
N SER A 439 11.65 7.66 10.72
CA SER A 439 12.40 8.90 10.48
C SER A 439 13.63 8.91 11.38
N PRO A 440 14.86 9.05 10.85
CA PRO A 440 16.08 9.08 11.65
C PRO A 440 16.14 10.23 12.68
N SER A 441 15.27 11.25 12.55
CA SER A 441 15.19 12.37 13.49
C SER A 441 13.78 12.50 14.07
N GLY A 442 13.57 11.94 15.26
CA GLY A 442 12.30 11.85 16.00
C GLY A 442 11.78 13.18 16.60
N SER A 443 11.95 14.31 15.90
CA SER A 443 11.43 15.58 16.38
C SER A 443 10.74 16.41 15.32
N TYR A 444 9.45 16.19 15.17
CA TYR A 444 8.60 17.10 14.41
C TYR A 444 8.04 18.17 15.36
N SER A 445 8.75 19.27 15.60
CA SER A 445 8.15 20.48 16.18
C SER A 445 7.38 21.29 15.11
N PHE A 446 6.98 20.64 14.02
CA PHE A 446 6.45 21.30 12.84
C PHE A 446 4.93 21.40 12.90
N SER A 447 4.38 22.40 12.22
CA SER A 447 2.94 22.47 11.99
C SER A 447 2.48 21.20 11.25
N PHE A 448 1.27 20.71 11.53
CA PHE A 448 0.70 19.56 10.84
C PHE A 448 0.83 19.63 9.29
N PRO A 449 0.62 20.79 8.62
CA PRO A 449 0.92 20.95 7.20
C PRO A 449 2.37 20.67 6.80
N ASP A 450 3.34 21.08 7.61
CA ASP A 450 4.76 20.86 7.33
C ASP A 450 5.17 19.41 7.59
N THR A 451 4.56 18.77 8.59
CA THR A 451 4.66 17.32 8.79
C THR A 451 4.12 16.58 7.57
N LEU A 452 2.90 16.87 7.11
CA LEU A 452 2.33 16.26 5.90
C LEU A 452 3.19 16.49 4.64
N LYS A 453 3.79 17.68 4.49
CA LYS A 453 4.74 17.96 3.42
C LYS A 453 5.95 17.03 3.54
N ARG A 454 6.61 16.97 4.69
CA ARG A 454 7.77 16.09 4.91
C ARG A 454 7.43 14.62 4.64
N VAL A 455 6.27 14.14 5.09
CA VAL A 455 5.77 12.78 4.79
C VAL A 455 5.60 12.58 3.28
N GLY A 456 4.90 13.50 2.60
CA GLY A 456 4.73 13.43 1.15
C GLY A 456 6.06 13.46 0.41
N GLY A 457 7.02 14.23 0.92
CA GLY A 457 8.40 14.26 0.47
C GLY A 457 9.12 12.92 0.63
N MET A 458 9.05 12.28 1.80
CA MET A 458 9.64 10.95 2.06
C MET A 458 9.02 9.88 1.14
N ILE A 459 7.70 9.87 0.99
CA ILE A 459 7.01 8.93 0.09
C ILE A 459 7.48 9.15 -1.35
N LEU A 460 7.60 10.42 -1.77
CA LEU A 460 8.11 10.74 -3.09
C LEU A 460 9.56 10.27 -3.26
N ALA A 461 10.42 10.44 -2.25
CA ALA A 461 11.79 9.93 -2.23
C ALA A 461 11.83 8.41 -2.44
N ASP A 462 11.03 7.68 -1.66
CA ASP A 462 10.95 6.22 -1.71
C ASP A 462 10.46 5.75 -3.09
N LYS A 463 9.49 6.45 -3.69
CA LYS A 463 9.02 6.15 -5.06
C LYS A 463 10.03 6.49 -6.14
N LEU A 464 10.90 7.47 -5.91
CA LEU A 464 12.00 7.81 -6.80
C LEU A 464 13.23 6.91 -6.58
N GLY A 465 13.24 6.09 -5.53
CA GLY A 465 14.42 5.32 -5.11
C GLY A 465 15.56 6.20 -4.63
N LEU A 466 15.27 7.41 -4.16
CA LEU A 466 16.26 8.41 -3.72
C LEU A 466 16.36 8.42 -2.18
N PRO A 467 17.48 8.91 -1.62
CA PRO A 467 17.56 9.22 -0.19
C PRO A 467 16.39 10.13 0.23
N ARG A 468 15.93 10.02 1.48
CA ARG A 468 14.83 10.83 2.02
C ARG A 468 15.24 12.26 2.37
N GLY A 469 16.51 12.46 2.75
CA GLY A 469 17.11 13.75 3.09
C GLY A 469 16.75 14.91 2.14
N PRO A 470 16.89 14.75 0.80
CA PRO A 470 16.46 15.74 -0.20
C PRO A 470 15.08 16.32 0.03
N PHE A 471 14.15 15.52 0.53
CA PHE A 471 12.74 15.88 0.60
C PHE A 471 12.32 16.45 1.96
N LEU A 472 13.16 16.33 2.99
CA LEU A 472 12.89 16.86 4.33
C LEU A 472 13.16 18.35 4.43
N ASP A 473 14.18 18.82 3.73
CA ASP A 473 14.61 20.22 3.75
C ASP A 473 14.02 21.06 2.62
N THR A 474 13.30 20.42 1.69
CA THR A 474 12.73 21.10 0.54
C THR A 474 11.47 21.86 0.92
N ASN A 475 11.40 23.12 0.51
CA ASN A 475 10.10 23.78 0.39
C ASN A 475 9.30 23.16 -0.77
N LEU A 476 8.48 22.14 -0.47
CA LEU A 476 7.66 21.45 -1.46
C LEU A 476 6.63 22.35 -2.18
N SER A 477 6.41 23.58 -1.71
CA SER A 477 5.53 24.52 -2.41
C SER A 477 6.17 25.11 -3.67
N ASP A 478 7.49 25.07 -3.82
CA ASP A 478 8.19 25.52 -5.02
C ASP A 478 8.68 24.33 -5.84
N LEU A 479 7.99 24.08 -6.96
CA LEU A 479 8.32 23.00 -7.88
C LEU A 479 9.78 23.09 -8.39
N ASN A 480 10.36 24.29 -8.55
CA ASN A 480 11.74 24.40 -9.00
C ASN A 480 12.72 23.89 -7.94
N ASN A 481 12.50 24.25 -6.67
CA ASN A 481 13.34 23.76 -5.57
C ASN A 481 13.20 22.26 -5.40
N LEU A 482 11.98 21.73 -5.53
CA LEU A 482 11.76 20.28 -5.54
C LEU A 482 12.54 19.60 -6.67
N LEU A 483 12.47 20.10 -7.89
CA LEU A 483 13.21 19.53 -9.02
C LEU A 483 14.73 19.64 -8.84
N ILE A 484 15.22 20.74 -8.27
CA ILE A 484 16.65 20.88 -7.94
C ILE A 484 17.06 19.81 -6.93
N ASN A 485 16.32 19.66 -5.83
CA ASN A 485 16.68 18.72 -4.76
C ASN A 485 16.55 17.25 -5.19
N ILE A 486 15.57 16.91 -6.02
CA ILE A 486 15.48 15.59 -6.67
C ILE A 486 16.72 15.36 -7.54
N GLY A 487 17.13 16.36 -8.34
CA GLY A 487 18.30 16.27 -9.19
C GLY A 487 19.61 16.14 -8.42
N GLU A 488 19.74 16.88 -7.31
CA GLU A 488 20.88 16.77 -6.39
C GLU A 488 20.96 15.36 -5.81
N GLY A 489 19.88 14.88 -5.18
CA GLY A 489 19.85 13.54 -4.57
C GLY A 489 20.06 12.42 -5.58
N ALA A 490 19.54 12.54 -6.80
CA ALA A 490 19.75 11.56 -7.87
C ALA A 490 21.22 11.51 -8.34
N LEU A 491 21.89 12.66 -8.38
CA LEU A 491 23.30 12.71 -8.75
C LEU A 491 24.21 12.22 -7.62
N GLU A 492 23.94 12.64 -6.37
CA GLU A 492 24.64 12.18 -5.16
C GLU A 492 24.57 10.66 -5.02
N GLN A 493 23.39 10.07 -5.14
CA GLN A 493 23.21 8.63 -5.06
C GLN A 493 24.02 7.88 -6.12
N LYS A 494 24.03 8.37 -7.38
CA LYS A 494 24.81 7.73 -8.44
C LYS A 494 26.31 7.86 -8.23
N LEU A 495 26.76 8.97 -7.63
CA LEU A 495 28.15 9.21 -7.28
C LEU A 495 28.54 8.54 -5.94
N SER A 496 27.60 7.85 -5.27
CA SER A 496 27.79 7.32 -3.92
C SER A 496 28.29 8.37 -2.92
N LEU A 497 27.80 9.61 -3.05
CA LEU A 497 28.12 10.71 -2.15
C LEU A 497 27.05 10.81 -1.05
N PRO A 498 27.43 11.21 0.18
CA PRO A 498 26.45 11.54 1.22
C PRO A 498 25.47 12.62 0.76
N TYR A 499 24.25 12.61 1.30
CA TYR A 499 23.24 13.58 0.92
C TYR A 499 23.67 15.01 1.25
N GLY A 500 23.43 15.95 0.33
CA GLY A 500 23.77 17.37 0.49
C GLY A 500 25.22 17.72 0.16
N SER A 501 26.07 16.74 -0.15
CA SER A 501 27.46 16.92 -0.55
C SER A 501 27.64 17.85 -1.75
N ILE A 502 26.73 17.82 -2.72
CA ILE A 502 26.87 18.62 -3.96
C ILE A 502 26.12 19.95 -3.95
N LYS A 503 25.59 20.34 -2.78
CA LYS A 503 25.01 21.67 -2.59
C LYS A 503 26.12 22.72 -2.77
N GLY A 504 25.82 23.83 -3.42
CA GLY A 504 26.78 24.92 -3.62
C GLY A 504 26.41 25.80 -4.80
N ASN A 505 26.87 27.05 -4.79
CA ASN A 505 26.64 28.00 -5.88
C ASN A 505 27.82 28.08 -6.86
N ASN A 506 28.96 27.50 -6.50
CA ASN A 506 30.16 27.46 -7.31
C ASN A 506 30.92 26.14 -7.06
N MET A 507 31.89 25.86 -7.92
CA MET A 507 32.69 24.64 -7.81
C MET A 507 33.42 24.51 -6.47
N ALA A 508 34.01 25.60 -5.97
CA ALA A 508 34.77 25.57 -4.73
C ALA A 508 33.88 25.17 -3.54
N GLU A 509 32.66 25.71 -3.46
CA GLU A 509 31.66 25.34 -2.46
C GLU A 509 31.26 23.86 -2.59
N ILE A 510 31.00 23.39 -3.82
CA ILE A 510 30.63 21.98 -4.06
C ILE A 510 31.74 21.05 -3.58
N LEU A 511 33.00 21.28 -3.99
CA LEU A 511 34.12 20.43 -3.55
C LEU A 511 34.34 20.51 -2.04
N THR A 512 34.15 21.69 -1.45
CA THR A 512 34.23 21.86 0.02
C THR A 512 33.17 21.01 0.70
N ASN A 513 31.91 21.06 0.25
CA ASN A 513 30.80 20.33 0.83
C ASN A 513 30.94 18.81 0.64
N ILE A 514 31.40 18.35 -0.53
CA ILE A 514 31.74 16.92 -0.73
C ILE A 514 32.81 16.50 0.30
N GLY A 515 33.86 17.31 0.49
CA GLY A 515 34.91 17.01 1.46
C GLY A 515 34.41 16.97 2.90
N LEU A 516 33.56 17.93 3.29
CA LEU A 516 32.95 17.98 4.62
C LEU A 516 32.08 16.75 4.88
N SER A 517 31.07 16.53 4.04
CA SER A 517 30.11 15.44 4.21
C SER A 517 30.76 14.06 4.12
N THR A 518 31.83 13.92 3.33
CA THR A 518 32.58 12.67 3.28
C THR A 518 33.30 12.40 4.60
N ILE A 519 33.96 13.40 5.18
CA ILE A 519 34.62 13.23 6.49
C ILE A 519 33.56 12.96 7.56
N GLU A 520 32.41 13.62 7.49
CA GLU A 520 31.30 13.38 8.43
C GLU A 520 30.85 11.91 8.37
N ASN A 521 30.56 11.42 7.18
CA ASN A 521 30.13 10.05 6.94
C ASN A 521 31.23 9.01 7.28
N GLU A 522 32.50 9.29 7.00
CA GLU A 522 33.61 8.37 7.35
C GLU A 522 33.91 8.34 8.85
N LEU A 523 33.63 9.42 9.56
CA LEU A 523 33.78 9.51 11.01
C LEU A 523 32.50 9.14 11.76
N ASP A 524 31.42 8.79 11.06
CA ASP A 524 30.11 8.50 11.67
C ASP A 524 29.67 9.64 12.62
N ILE A 525 29.92 10.89 12.21
CA ILE A 525 29.43 12.08 12.91
C ILE A 525 28.22 12.65 12.17
N PRO A 526 27.28 13.30 12.88
CA PRO A 526 26.07 13.83 12.25
C PRO A 526 26.37 14.79 11.09
N ASP A 527 25.50 14.78 10.07
CA ASP A 527 25.65 15.62 8.89
C ASP A 527 25.69 17.12 9.22
N GLY A 528 26.56 17.87 8.55
CA GLY A 528 26.72 19.33 8.67
C GLY A 528 27.28 19.82 10.01
N VAL A 529 27.94 18.95 10.78
CA VAL A 529 28.73 19.33 11.95
C VAL A 529 29.93 20.18 11.53
N LEU A 530 30.62 19.77 10.47
CA LEU A 530 31.82 20.41 9.99
C LEU A 530 31.47 21.65 9.16
N ARG A 531 32.27 22.71 9.34
CA ARG A 531 32.17 23.92 8.51
C ARG A 531 33.56 24.52 8.22
N PRO A 532 33.72 25.25 7.11
CA PRO A 532 34.92 26.01 6.81
C PRO A 532 35.41 26.84 8.01
N GLY A 533 36.71 26.78 8.30
CA GLY A 533 37.36 27.55 9.39
C GLY A 533 37.02 27.15 10.83
N MET A 534 36.34 26.03 11.08
CA MET A 534 36.00 25.56 12.43
C MET A 534 37.24 25.15 13.23
N SER A 535 37.35 25.61 14.48
CA SER A 535 38.40 25.14 15.40
C SER A 535 38.08 23.75 15.95
N GLY A 536 39.11 23.00 16.37
CA GLY A 536 38.90 21.67 16.98
C GLY A 536 38.03 21.69 18.26
N ALA A 537 38.00 22.80 18.98
CA ALA A 537 37.13 22.99 20.13
C ALA A 537 35.66 23.20 19.71
N GLU A 538 35.41 24.04 18.71
CA GLU A 538 34.07 24.22 18.13
C GLU A 538 33.53 22.92 17.53
N MET A 539 34.38 22.14 16.87
CA MET A 539 33.99 20.85 16.31
C MET A 539 33.49 19.89 17.38
N LYS A 540 34.20 19.75 18.51
CA LYS A 540 33.71 18.93 19.64
C LYS A 540 32.36 19.40 20.16
N VAL A 541 32.16 20.71 20.28
CA VAL A 541 30.88 21.27 20.74
C VAL A 541 29.76 20.96 19.75
N GLU A 542 29.96 21.22 18.45
CA GLU A 542 28.91 21.00 17.45
C GLU A 542 28.64 19.52 17.16
N THR A 543 29.67 18.65 17.16
CA THR A 543 29.47 17.19 17.14
C THR A 543 28.60 16.78 18.32
N GLY A 544 28.96 17.21 19.53
CA GLY A 544 28.21 16.85 20.73
C GLY A 544 26.77 17.31 20.69
N ARG A 545 26.51 18.56 20.29
CA ARG A 545 25.13 19.08 20.17
C ARG A 545 24.30 18.27 19.19
N LYS A 546 24.81 18.05 17.97
CA LYS A 546 24.05 17.32 16.95
C LYS A 546 23.84 15.86 17.34
N THR A 547 24.84 15.20 17.91
CA THR A 547 24.69 13.82 18.40
C THR A 547 23.63 13.74 19.52
N ILE A 548 23.61 14.69 20.45
CA ILE A 548 22.55 14.74 21.47
C ILE A 548 21.18 14.97 20.84
N GLU A 549 21.09 15.88 19.86
CA GLU A 549 19.83 16.17 19.17
C GLU A 549 19.29 14.96 18.39
N GLU A 550 20.16 14.25 17.68
CA GLU A 550 19.81 13.09 16.88
C GLU A 550 19.42 11.89 17.77
N GLU A 551 20.31 11.47 18.67
CA GLU A 551 20.12 10.28 19.51
C GLU A 551 18.99 10.43 20.53
N LEU A 552 18.72 11.65 21.00
CA LEU A 552 17.60 11.91 21.92
C LEU A 552 16.32 12.38 21.19
N GLY A 553 16.35 12.39 19.85
CA GLY A 553 15.22 12.85 19.04
C GLY A 553 14.75 14.26 19.40
N LEU A 554 15.68 15.20 19.62
CA LEU A 554 15.40 16.62 19.80
C LEU A 554 15.42 17.35 18.44
N PRO A 555 14.71 18.48 18.29
CA PRO A 555 14.76 19.23 17.03
C PRO A 555 16.18 19.75 16.76
N PRO A 556 16.66 19.76 15.51
CA PRO A 556 17.96 20.34 15.18
C PRO A 556 18.10 21.81 15.61
N GLY A 557 19.23 22.17 16.19
CA GLY A 557 19.54 23.53 16.67
C GLY A 557 18.85 23.93 17.98
N THR A 558 18.27 22.96 18.69
CA THR A 558 17.71 23.15 20.03
C THR A 558 18.81 23.41 21.05
N LEU A 559 19.94 22.70 20.98
CA LEU A 559 21.05 22.84 21.90
C LEU A 559 22.03 23.91 21.43
N LYS A 560 21.85 25.12 21.96
CA LYS A 560 22.79 26.25 21.81
C LYS A 560 23.60 26.45 23.08
N SER A 561 24.62 27.30 23.01
CA SER A 561 25.53 27.57 24.15
C SER A 561 24.83 28.08 25.40
N ASP A 562 23.69 28.74 25.23
CA ASP A 562 22.88 29.29 26.31
C ASP A 562 21.68 28.40 26.68
N THR A 563 21.53 27.21 26.08
CA THR A 563 20.38 26.30 26.27
C THR A 563 20.54 25.48 27.54
N THR A 564 20.33 26.11 28.69
CA THR A 564 20.18 25.41 29.97
C THR A 564 19.03 24.41 29.91
N TYR A 565 18.99 23.43 30.81
CA TYR A 565 17.90 22.46 30.84
C TYR A 565 16.50 23.12 30.97
N ALA A 566 16.41 24.28 31.62
CA ALA A 566 15.18 25.07 31.68
C ALA A 566 14.77 25.62 30.30
N LYS A 567 15.70 26.19 29.54
CA LYS A 567 15.45 26.65 28.17
C LYS A 567 15.19 25.50 27.20
N LEU A 568 15.84 24.36 27.41
CA LEU A 568 15.54 23.13 26.68
C LEU A 568 14.08 22.74 26.90
N LYS A 569 13.62 22.71 28.16
CA LYS A 569 12.21 22.45 28.52
C LYS A 569 11.24 23.42 27.85
N GLU A 570 11.58 24.71 27.76
CA GLU A 570 10.77 25.70 27.06
C GLU A 570 10.76 25.47 25.54
N GLY A 571 11.92 25.12 24.96
CA GLY A 571 12.10 24.97 23.51
C GLY A 571 11.51 23.68 22.91
N VAL A 572 11.63 22.54 23.60
CA VAL A 572 11.13 21.24 23.09
C VAL A 572 9.85 20.76 23.76
N GLY A 573 9.31 21.55 24.68
CA GLY A 573 8.17 21.20 25.51
C GLY A 573 8.59 20.49 26.81
N GLY A 574 8.02 20.97 27.93
CA GLY A 574 8.43 20.54 29.27
C GLY A 574 8.27 19.03 29.51
N ARG A 575 7.27 18.39 28.89
CA ARG A 575 7.03 16.94 28.98
C ARG A 575 8.12 16.14 28.27
N LYS A 576 8.44 16.47 27.01
CA LYS A 576 9.46 15.78 26.20
C LYS A 576 10.83 15.88 26.87
N ALA A 577 11.25 17.08 27.26
CA ALA A 577 12.52 17.27 27.97
C ALA A 577 12.56 16.58 29.35
N THR A 578 11.42 16.44 30.05
CA THR A 578 11.36 15.70 31.31
C THR A 578 11.47 14.20 31.11
N LEU A 579 10.82 13.66 30.07
CA LEU A 579 10.83 12.25 29.72
C LEU A 579 12.22 11.81 29.24
N VAL A 580 12.81 12.53 28.28
CA VAL A 580 14.16 12.24 27.77
C VAL A 580 15.17 12.18 28.92
N PHE A 581 15.14 13.19 29.80
CA PHE A 581 16.05 13.26 30.95
C PHE A 581 15.49 12.62 32.23
N ALA A 582 14.51 11.72 32.15
CA ALA A 582 13.93 11.06 33.33
C ALA A 582 14.98 10.19 34.03
N VAL A 583 15.79 9.47 33.24
CA VAL A 583 16.87 8.60 33.71
C VAL A 583 18.22 9.07 33.15
N PRO A 584 18.89 10.07 33.76
CA PRO A 584 20.12 10.65 33.19
C PRO A 584 21.27 9.65 33.00
N SER A 585 21.32 8.57 33.79
CA SER A 585 22.34 7.53 33.65
C SER A 585 22.20 6.72 32.37
N GLU A 586 20.98 6.54 31.85
CA GLU A 586 20.76 5.87 30.56
C GLU A 586 21.24 6.74 29.41
N ILE A 587 21.03 8.07 29.48
CA ILE A 587 21.61 9.01 28.51
C ILE A 587 23.15 8.94 28.52
N ASP A 588 23.76 8.96 29.71
CA ASP A 588 25.22 8.83 29.83
C ASP A 588 25.71 7.49 29.22
N ALA A 589 24.97 6.40 29.42
CA ALA A 589 25.26 5.10 28.82
C ALA A 589 25.12 5.09 27.29
N THR A 590 24.07 5.72 26.73
CA THR A 590 23.86 5.87 25.28
C THR A 590 25.06 6.52 24.60
N PHE A 591 25.65 7.55 25.22
CA PHE A 591 26.83 8.25 24.71
C PHE A 591 28.17 7.65 25.16
N ASN A 592 28.15 6.45 25.77
CA ASN A 592 29.35 5.76 26.27
C ASN A 592 30.19 6.64 27.22
N LEU A 593 29.53 7.47 28.03
CA LEU A 593 30.18 8.28 29.06
C LEU A 593 30.32 7.45 30.36
N ASP A 594 31.23 7.86 31.25
CA ASP A 594 31.36 7.24 32.57
C ASP A 594 30.10 7.53 33.40
N ILE A 595 29.29 6.49 33.63
CA ILE A 595 28.02 6.56 34.37
C ILE A 595 28.24 7.05 35.82
N ASN A 596 29.43 6.85 36.39
CA ASN A 596 29.74 7.31 37.75
C ASN A 596 29.86 8.83 37.85
N GLU A 597 30.17 9.50 36.73
CA GLU A 597 30.33 10.96 36.69
C GLU A 597 29.00 11.71 36.55
N GLN A 598 27.92 11.02 36.16
CA GLN A 598 26.55 11.55 36.08
C GLN A 598 26.45 12.87 35.28
N TYR A 599 27.10 12.95 34.11
CA TYR A 599 27.20 14.18 33.32
C TYR A 599 25.83 14.71 32.90
N SER A 600 24.94 13.83 32.45
CA SER A 600 23.57 14.19 32.07
C SER A 600 22.78 14.73 33.27
N ARG A 601 23.04 14.22 34.49
CA ARG A 601 22.44 14.74 35.72
C ARG A 601 22.98 16.14 36.06
N LYS A 602 24.30 16.36 35.91
CA LYS A 602 24.95 17.65 36.11
C LYS A 602 24.46 18.71 35.12
N TYR A 603 24.22 18.32 33.86
CA TYR A 603 23.57 19.21 32.87
C TYR A 603 22.13 19.53 33.29
N LYS A 604 21.34 18.52 33.67
CA LYS A 604 19.96 18.68 34.14
C LYS A 604 19.85 19.60 35.38
N SER A 605 20.80 19.53 36.31
CA SER A 605 20.85 20.39 37.52
C SER A 605 21.42 21.79 37.26
N GLY A 606 22.05 22.01 36.10
CA GLY A 606 22.73 23.27 35.76
C GLY A 606 24.16 23.38 36.31
N GLU A 607 24.70 22.32 36.91
CA GLU A 607 26.12 22.24 37.32
C GLU A 607 27.08 22.18 36.11
N LEU A 608 26.60 21.63 34.99
CA LEU A 608 27.35 21.56 33.74
C LEU A 608 26.69 22.47 32.69
N SER A 609 27.48 23.35 32.07
CA SER A 609 26.98 24.20 30.99
C SER A 609 26.64 23.38 29.74
N PRO A 610 25.76 23.88 28.85
CA PRO A 610 25.39 23.18 27.62
C PRO A 610 26.62 22.87 26.74
N ASP A 611 27.54 23.83 26.60
CA ASP A 611 28.77 23.64 25.84
C ASP A 611 29.73 22.64 26.48
N ALA A 612 29.83 22.63 27.81
CA ALA A 612 30.68 21.65 28.49
C ALA A 612 30.13 20.23 28.34
N TYR A 613 28.80 20.06 28.43
CA TYR A 613 28.13 18.80 28.20
C TYR A 613 28.30 18.31 26.75
N ALA A 614 28.06 19.19 25.77
CA ALA A 614 28.30 18.90 24.37
C ALA A 614 29.78 18.59 24.08
N THR A 615 30.72 19.32 24.67
CA THR A 615 32.17 19.07 24.47
C THR A 615 32.56 17.67 24.94
N LEU A 616 31.98 17.17 26.03
CA LEU A 616 32.25 15.82 26.53
C LEU A 616 31.73 14.76 25.55
N ILE A 617 30.48 14.89 25.11
CA ILE A 617 29.84 13.95 24.18
C ILE A 617 30.56 13.97 22.83
N GLY A 618 30.76 15.15 22.23
CA GLY A 618 31.45 15.24 20.95
C GLY A 618 32.91 14.81 21.05
N GLY A 619 33.60 15.11 22.16
CA GLY A 619 34.94 14.59 22.42
C GLY A 619 34.99 13.06 22.48
N LYS A 620 33.96 12.42 23.05
CA LYS A 620 33.82 10.96 23.12
C LYS A 620 33.52 10.36 21.75
N VAL A 621 32.51 10.88 21.05
CA VAL A 621 32.16 10.46 19.67
C VAL A 621 33.40 10.53 18.78
N LEU A 622 34.07 11.68 18.72
CA LEU A 622 35.25 11.86 17.87
C LEU A 622 36.43 10.95 18.27
N SER A 623 36.56 10.61 19.56
CA SER A 623 37.58 9.65 20.02
C SER A 623 37.25 8.24 19.55
N ASP A 624 35.97 7.84 19.60
CA ASP A 624 35.50 6.53 19.18
C ASP A 624 35.59 6.40 17.64
N SER A 625 35.24 7.46 16.90
CA SER A 625 35.45 7.56 15.44
C SER A 625 36.93 7.50 15.06
N GLY A 626 37.80 8.17 15.81
CA GLY A 626 39.25 8.10 15.58
C GLY A 626 39.82 6.70 15.76
N TYR A 627 39.27 5.94 16.71
CA TYR A 627 39.62 4.53 16.90
C TYR A 627 39.19 3.66 15.71
N LEU A 628 37.95 3.86 15.22
CA LEU A 628 37.44 3.19 14.01
C LEU A 628 38.28 3.53 12.79
N TYR A 629 38.67 4.79 12.64
CA TYR A 629 39.52 5.24 11.54
C TYR A 629 40.92 4.60 11.59
N ASP A 630 41.55 4.55 12.76
CA ASP A 630 42.84 3.88 12.96
C ASP A 630 42.74 2.38 12.57
N HIS A 631 41.63 1.70 12.90
CA HIS A 631 41.42 0.28 12.59
C HIS A 631 41.02 0.03 11.12
N ALA A 632 40.16 0.86 10.53
CA ALA A 632 39.77 0.78 9.12
C ALA A 632 40.93 1.14 8.17
N SER A 633 41.90 1.93 8.63
CA SER A 633 43.12 2.19 7.85
C SER A 633 43.99 0.95 7.65
N SER A 634 43.91 -0.03 8.57
CA SER A 634 44.64 -1.29 8.47
C SER A 634 44.07 -2.25 7.40
N SER A 635 42.78 -2.14 7.07
CA SER A 635 42.10 -2.99 6.07
C SER A 635 42.20 -2.47 4.63
N GLY A 636 42.91 -1.36 4.40
CA GLY A 636 43.27 -0.88 3.06
C GLY A 636 42.24 0.04 2.38
N ASN A 637 41.10 0.33 3.03
CA ASN A 637 40.01 1.13 2.43
C ASN A 637 39.78 2.53 3.04
N ALA A 638 40.28 2.85 4.24
CA ALA A 638 40.04 4.18 4.82
C ALA A 638 41.01 5.25 4.28
N LEU A 639 40.52 6.20 3.46
CA LEU A 639 41.21 7.45 3.04
C LEU A 639 42.62 7.31 2.41
N ARG A 640 43.02 6.10 2.01
CA ARG A 640 44.43 5.67 2.04
C ARG A 640 45.33 6.00 0.83
N THR A 641 44.91 6.71 -0.23
CA THR A 641 45.77 6.74 -1.45
C THR A 641 46.10 8.05 -2.17
N SER A 642 45.64 9.25 -1.79
CA SER A 642 45.74 10.35 -2.79
C SER A 642 46.28 11.72 -2.41
N ILE A 643 46.58 11.99 -1.13
CA ILE A 643 47.16 13.32 -0.77
C ILE A 643 48.64 13.18 -0.36
N THR A 644 49.34 12.25 -1.00
CA THR A 644 50.82 12.22 -1.04
C THR A 644 51.24 12.40 -2.49
N ASN A 645 51.03 13.60 -3.02
CA ASN A 645 51.46 13.96 -4.38
C ASN A 645 52.95 14.34 -4.47
N ASP A 646 53.73 14.25 -3.40
CA ASP A 646 55.19 14.39 -3.47
C ASP A 646 55.88 13.03 -3.42
N ALA A 647 55.78 12.31 -4.53
CA ALA A 647 56.49 11.06 -4.77
C ALA A 647 57.96 11.27 -5.20
N SER A 648 58.56 12.46 -5.03
CA SER A 648 59.94 12.71 -5.50
C SER A 648 61.00 13.09 -4.47
N GLU A 649 60.70 13.18 -3.17
CA GLU A 649 61.77 13.37 -2.18
C GLU A 649 61.83 12.23 -1.17
N THR A 650 62.87 11.43 -1.35
CA THR A 650 63.38 10.40 -0.44
C THR A 650 63.50 10.96 0.98
N GLY A 651 62.45 10.82 1.79
CA GLY A 651 62.44 11.26 3.18
C GLY A 651 61.10 11.76 3.71
N ALA A 652 60.09 11.99 2.85
CA ALA A 652 58.76 12.37 3.30
C ALA A 652 58.09 11.21 4.07
N SER A 653 58.24 11.27 5.39
CA SER A 653 57.52 10.50 6.40
C SER A 653 56.08 10.27 5.94
N THR A 654 55.66 9.00 5.82
CA THR A 654 54.25 8.62 5.94
C THR A 654 53.73 9.25 7.21
N ILE A 655 53.13 10.45 7.10
CA ILE A 655 52.31 11.02 8.16
C ILE A 655 51.26 9.95 8.40
N LYS A 656 51.38 9.27 9.55
CA LYS A 656 50.51 8.13 9.85
C LYS A 656 49.07 8.65 9.80
N SER A 657 48.13 7.85 9.32
CA SER A 657 46.69 8.18 9.28
C SER A 657 46.21 8.89 10.56
N LYS A 658 46.73 8.44 11.71
CA LYS A 658 46.59 9.04 13.03
C LYS A 658 47.06 10.49 13.17
N GLU A 659 48.24 10.84 12.66
CA GLU A 659 48.76 12.22 12.70
C GLU A 659 47.89 13.14 11.86
N ARG A 660 47.43 12.66 10.69
CA ARG A 660 46.52 13.41 9.83
C ARG A 660 45.16 13.63 10.47
N PHE A 661 44.59 12.57 11.05
CA PHE A 661 43.37 12.68 11.86
C PHE A 661 43.57 13.68 13.00
N ASN A 662 44.66 13.56 13.76
CA ASN A 662 44.98 14.51 14.84
C ASN A 662 45.15 15.96 14.33
N SER A 663 45.69 16.18 13.12
CA SER A 663 45.79 17.50 12.51
C SER A 663 44.42 18.06 12.13
N ILE A 664 43.52 17.24 11.58
CA ILE A 664 42.12 17.59 11.33
C ILE A 664 41.44 17.97 12.66
N MET A 665 41.58 17.10 13.66
CA MET A 665 40.99 17.24 14.98
C MET A 665 41.49 18.44 15.79
N SER A 666 42.76 18.81 15.60
CA SER A 666 43.41 19.85 16.40
C SER A 666 43.17 21.26 15.85
N GLY A 667 42.52 21.42 14.70
CA GLY A 667 42.44 22.74 14.08
C GLY A 667 43.79 23.21 13.50
N LYS A 668 44.80 22.35 13.45
CA LYS A 668 46.18 22.71 13.08
C LYS A 668 46.68 21.79 11.96
N LEU A 669 46.36 22.17 10.73
CA LEU A 669 47.08 21.67 9.57
C LEU A 669 48.34 22.54 9.40
N GLU A 670 49.45 22.12 10.01
CA GLU A 670 50.76 22.68 9.66
C GLU A 670 51.14 22.13 8.28
N SER A 671 50.65 22.77 7.21
CA SER A 671 51.14 22.44 5.87
C SER A 671 52.55 22.98 5.73
N SER A 672 53.51 22.11 5.38
CA SER A 672 54.86 22.52 5.01
C SER A 672 54.89 23.46 3.79
N THR A 673 53.77 23.56 3.08
CA THR A 673 53.58 24.36 1.86
C THR A 673 52.92 25.72 2.08
N GLY A 674 52.60 26.11 3.33
CA GLY A 674 52.08 27.45 3.64
C GLY A 674 50.64 27.73 3.18
N VAL A 675 49.92 26.72 2.70
CA VAL A 675 48.49 26.81 2.37
C VAL A 675 47.70 26.40 3.62
N SER A 676 47.11 27.38 4.32
CA SER A 676 46.81 27.28 5.76
C SER A 676 45.32 27.33 6.13
N THR A 677 44.42 26.85 5.28
CA THR A 677 42.98 26.83 5.62
C THR A 677 42.38 25.44 5.47
N PHE A 678 41.52 25.07 6.42
CA PHE A 678 40.71 23.85 6.37
C PHE A 678 39.94 23.71 5.06
N ASP A 679 39.51 24.84 4.49
CA ASP A 679 38.77 24.94 3.25
C ASP A 679 39.52 24.30 2.08
N GLU A 680 40.82 24.55 1.94
CA GLU A 680 41.63 23.91 0.88
C GLU A 680 41.77 22.40 1.09
N MET A 681 41.86 21.95 2.34
CA MET A 681 41.87 20.52 2.64
C MET A 681 40.53 19.85 2.29
N TYR A 682 39.40 20.44 2.69
CA TYR A 682 38.08 19.92 2.34
C TYR A 682 37.88 19.91 0.82
N LYS A 683 38.30 20.97 0.12
CA LYS A 683 38.29 21.00 -1.35
C LYS A 683 39.12 19.88 -1.98
N GLN A 684 40.32 19.62 -1.47
CA GLN A 684 41.17 18.52 -1.95
C GLN A 684 40.54 17.15 -1.71
N ILE A 685 39.97 16.92 -0.52
CA ILE A 685 39.27 15.67 -0.20
C ILE A 685 38.06 15.50 -1.11
N GLY A 686 37.24 16.55 -1.28
CA GLY A 686 36.07 16.50 -2.15
C GLY A 686 36.41 16.29 -3.61
N ALA A 687 37.48 16.91 -4.13
CA ALA A 687 37.96 16.69 -5.49
C ALA A 687 38.38 15.23 -5.72
N GLU A 688 39.07 14.64 -4.74
CA GLU A 688 39.51 13.25 -4.83
C GLU A 688 38.36 12.26 -4.76
N PHE A 689 37.42 12.45 -3.81
CA PHE A 689 36.24 11.60 -3.69
C PHE A 689 35.37 11.67 -4.94
N LEU A 690 35.13 12.87 -5.46
CA LEU A 690 34.41 13.03 -6.71
C LEU A 690 35.15 12.35 -7.87
N ALA A 691 36.47 12.50 -7.96
CA ALA A 691 37.25 11.82 -8.99
C ALA A 691 37.16 10.29 -8.88
N GLN A 692 37.16 9.74 -7.66
CA GLN A 692 36.99 8.30 -7.40
C GLN A 692 35.61 7.79 -7.82
N ALA A 693 34.56 8.57 -7.55
CA ALA A 693 33.21 8.27 -8.00
C ALA A 693 33.09 8.28 -9.54
N LEU A 694 33.88 9.13 -10.21
CA LEU A 694 33.85 9.28 -11.66
C LEU A 694 34.72 8.27 -12.42
N SER A 695 35.78 7.72 -11.79
CA SER A 695 36.67 6.76 -12.45
C SER A 695 37.40 5.84 -11.47
N THR A 696 37.46 4.55 -11.82
CA THR A 696 38.28 3.53 -11.13
C THR A 696 39.72 3.48 -11.64
N ASN A 697 40.05 4.15 -12.76
CA ASN A 697 41.40 4.18 -13.30
C ASN A 697 42.24 5.26 -12.58
N ASN A 698 43.34 4.86 -11.93
CA ASN A 698 44.16 5.77 -11.12
C ASN A 698 44.69 7.00 -11.88
N GLU A 699 45.16 6.85 -13.12
CA GLU A 699 45.65 7.99 -13.92
C GLU A 699 44.51 8.94 -14.27
N THR A 700 43.35 8.40 -14.64
CA THR A 700 42.14 9.19 -14.94
C THR A 700 41.61 9.90 -13.69
N ARG A 701 41.61 9.22 -12.54
CA ARG A 701 41.20 9.79 -11.25
C ARG A 701 42.07 10.99 -10.87
N LEU A 702 43.40 10.85 -10.94
CA LEU A 702 44.32 11.95 -10.65
C LEU A 702 44.16 13.12 -11.63
N ALA A 703 43.97 12.83 -12.91
CA ALA A 703 43.68 13.84 -13.92
C ALA A 703 42.37 14.60 -13.62
N ILE A 704 41.30 13.89 -13.25
CA ILE A 704 40.02 14.50 -12.86
C ILE A 704 40.21 15.35 -11.60
N SER A 705 40.83 14.81 -10.55
CA SER A 705 41.08 15.51 -9.27
C SER A 705 41.84 16.83 -9.48
N GLN A 706 42.94 16.79 -10.24
CA GLN A 706 43.72 17.99 -10.56
C GLN A 706 42.93 19.00 -11.41
N TRP A 707 42.15 18.52 -12.37
CA TRP A 707 41.29 19.37 -13.20
C TRP A 707 40.20 20.07 -12.37
N LEU A 708 39.54 19.35 -11.46
CA LEU A 708 38.54 19.90 -10.53
C LEU A 708 39.15 21.02 -9.67
N LEU A 709 40.32 20.80 -9.07
CA LEU A 709 41.01 21.78 -8.23
C LEU A 709 41.45 23.03 -9.00
N ASN A 710 41.90 22.86 -10.24
CA ASN A 710 42.26 23.99 -11.11
C ASN A 710 41.03 24.83 -11.47
N ASN A 711 39.88 24.21 -11.75
CA ASN A 711 38.64 24.91 -12.08
C ASN A 711 37.91 25.50 -10.86
N ALA A 712 38.21 25.02 -9.66
CA ALA A 712 37.72 25.58 -8.42
C ALA A 712 38.38 26.93 -8.05
N GLN A 713 39.37 27.38 -8.82
CA GLN A 713 40.03 28.67 -8.58
C GLN A 713 39.15 29.84 -9.05
N PRO A 714 39.00 30.93 -8.26
CA PRO A 714 38.20 32.10 -8.63
C PRO A 714 38.57 32.75 -9.97
N THR A 715 39.80 32.52 -10.45
CA THR A 715 40.29 33.02 -11.74
C THR A 715 39.68 32.29 -12.94
N GLN A 716 39.18 31.07 -12.77
CA GLN A 716 38.57 30.26 -13.84
C GLN A 716 37.09 30.57 -14.02
N THR A 717 36.78 31.70 -14.65
CA THR A 717 35.39 32.16 -14.84
C THR A 717 34.76 31.70 -16.16
N THR A 718 35.54 31.21 -17.11
CA THR A 718 35.05 30.83 -18.45
C THR A 718 34.64 29.35 -18.50
N CYS A 719 33.34 29.10 -18.63
CA CYS A 719 32.76 27.75 -18.69
C CYS A 719 32.69 27.21 -20.13
N ALA A 720 33.75 27.38 -20.92
CA ALA A 720 33.77 26.87 -22.28
C ALA A 720 33.65 25.35 -22.24
N ILE A 721 32.64 24.79 -22.91
CA ILE A 721 32.46 23.33 -23.03
C ILE A 721 33.55 22.82 -23.98
N PRO A 722 34.61 22.17 -23.48
CA PRO A 722 35.69 21.72 -24.32
C PRO A 722 35.23 20.54 -25.19
N LYS A 723 35.91 20.30 -26.32
CA LYS A 723 35.66 19.08 -27.13
C LYS A 723 36.26 17.83 -26.47
N SER A 724 37.39 18.00 -25.78
CA SER A 724 38.08 17.00 -24.98
C SER A 724 38.75 17.71 -23.80
N ILE A 725 38.80 17.05 -22.64
CA ILE A 725 39.52 17.55 -21.48
C ILE A 725 40.82 16.75 -21.37
N GLU A 726 41.94 17.39 -21.69
CA GLU A 726 43.28 16.80 -21.57
C GLU A 726 44.00 17.40 -20.37
N VAL A 727 44.49 16.54 -19.48
CA VAL A 727 45.20 16.94 -18.26
C VAL A 727 46.56 16.27 -18.26
N THR A 728 47.59 17.08 -18.03
CA THR A 728 48.96 16.61 -17.90
C THR A 728 49.25 16.30 -16.44
N ILE A 729 49.48 15.03 -16.12
CA ILE A 729 49.77 14.56 -14.74
C ILE A 729 51.12 13.86 -14.67
N THR A 730 51.70 13.79 -13.46
CA THR A 730 52.84 12.91 -13.18
C THR A 730 52.33 11.50 -12.92
N LYS A 731 52.80 10.50 -13.70
CA LYS A 731 52.35 9.12 -13.57
C LYS A 731 52.74 8.56 -12.18
N PRO A 732 51.78 8.03 -11.40
CA PRO A 732 52.07 7.46 -10.08
C PRO A 732 53.13 6.37 -10.12
N GLY A 733 54.08 6.41 -9.19
CA GLY A 733 55.16 5.42 -9.09
C GLY A 733 56.22 5.52 -10.20
N SER A 734 56.20 6.58 -11.01
CA SER A 734 57.26 6.87 -11.97
C SER A 734 58.14 8.02 -11.46
N ALA A 735 59.42 8.01 -11.79
CA ALA A 735 60.38 9.06 -11.43
C ALA A 735 60.11 10.37 -12.18
N GLY A 736 58.97 11.02 -11.93
CA GLY A 736 58.57 12.28 -12.54
C GLY A 736 58.10 12.17 -14.01
N LYS A 737 57.74 10.97 -14.50
CA LYS A 737 57.28 10.84 -15.89
C LYS A 737 55.91 11.48 -16.04
N ILE A 738 55.83 12.47 -16.94
CA ILE A 738 54.60 13.17 -17.27
C ILE A 738 53.80 12.37 -18.31
N VAL A 739 52.49 12.26 -18.13
CA VAL A 739 51.53 11.64 -19.07
C VAL A 739 50.35 12.57 -19.31
N ASN A 740 49.88 12.63 -20.56
CA ASN A 740 48.63 13.33 -20.91
C ASN A 740 47.48 12.34 -20.83
N VAL A 741 46.49 12.65 -20.02
CA VAL A 741 45.30 11.83 -19.80
C VAL A 741 44.08 12.57 -20.34
N THR A 742 43.31 11.91 -21.19
CA THR A 742 42.03 12.43 -21.70
C THR A 742 40.90 11.95 -20.80
N ILE A 743 40.14 12.88 -20.21
CA ILE A 743 38.98 12.54 -19.37
C ILE A 743 37.82 12.11 -20.29
N PRO A 744 37.24 10.91 -20.11
CA PRO A 744 36.20 10.38 -20.99
C PRO A 744 34.82 10.99 -20.66
N GLU A 745 34.60 12.26 -21.00
CA GLU A 745 33.36 13.00 -20.67
C GLU A 745 32.10 12.25 -21.13
N ASP A 746 32.10 11.66 -22.33
CA ASP A 746 30.95 10.90 -22.85
C ASP A 746 30.59 9.67 -22.00
N GLN A 747 31.59 8.99 -21.44
CA GLN A 747 31.38 7.85 -20.55
C GLN A 747 30.83 8.31 -19.19
N ILE A 748 31.37 9.41 -18.65
CA ILE A 748 30.86 10.01 -17.42
C ILE A 748 29.40 10.44 -17.63
N MET A 749 29.11 11.20 -18.69
CA MET A 749 27.77 11.70 -18.96
C MET A 749 26.74 10.58 -19.13
N SER A 750 27.08 9.53 -19.89
CA SER A 750 26.19 8.38 -20.08
C SER A 750 25.95 7.61 -18.77
N THR A 751 26.98 7.44 -17.94
CA THR A 751 26.86 6.74 -16.64
C THR A 751 25.94 7.50 -15.68
N PHE A 752 26.09 8.82 -15.59
CA PHE A 752 25.33 9.64 -14.63
C PHE A 752 24.01 10.19 -15.19
N GLY A 753 23.74 10.02 -16.49
CA GLY A 753 22.54 10.54 -17.15
C GLY A 753 22.59 12.06 -17.39
N LEU A 754 23.79 12.63 -17.50
CA LEU A 754 24.03 14.03 -17.81
C LEU A 754 23.90 14.27 -19.32
N ARG A 755 23.47 15.48 -19.74
CA ARG A 755 23.48 15.85 -21.17
C ARG A 755 24.86 16.37 -21.56
N ARG A 756 25.10 16.46 -22.88
CA ARG A 756 26.34 17.03 -23.41
C ARG A 756 26.59 18.43 -22.84
N GLY A 757 27.73 18.59 -22.17
CA GLY A 757 28.17 19.83 -21.54
C GLY A 757 27.63 20.07 -20.13
N ASP A 758 26.74 19.23 -19.61
CA ASP A 758 26.27 19.36 -18.22
C ASP A 758 27.38 19.04 -17.23
N PHE A 759 28.28 18.09 -17.53
CA PHE A 759 29.47 17.84 -16.73
C PHE A 759 30.34 19.11 -16.61
N SER A 760 30.63 19.75 -17.74
CA SER A 760 31.35 21.03 -17.78
C SER A 760 30.57 22.18 -17.09
N ARG A 761 29.23 22.17 -17.08
CA ARG A 761 28.40 23.15 -16.36
C ARG A 761 28.31 22.90 -14.86
N LEU A 762 28.60 21.69 -14.40
CA LEU A 762 28.73 21.37 -12.99
C LEU A 762 30.15 21.65 -12.50
N PHE A 763 31.15 21.32 -13.32
CA PHE A 763 32.52 21.14 -12.86
C PHE A 763 33.60 21.86 -13.68
N GLY A 764 33.23 22.63 -14.72
CA GLY A 764 34.19 23.19 -15.67
C GLY A 764 34.69 24.61 -15.36
N CYS A 765 34.12 25.30 -14.38
CA CYS A 765 34.51 26.67 -14.03
C CYS A 765 34.06 27.02 -12.60
N TYR A 766 34.52 28.16 -12.10
CA TYR A 766 34.17 28.67 -10.78
C TYR A 766 32.71 29.10 -10.71
N ASN A 767 32.25 30.01 -11.59
CA ASN A 767 30.90 30.60 -11.58
C ASN A 767 29.85 29.73 -12.30
N VAL A 768 29.82 28.44 -12.00
CA VAL A 768 28.80 27.53 -12.54
C VAL A 768 27.41 27.86 -12.00
N ALA A 769 26.36 27.57 -12.78
CA ALA A 769 24.97 27.60 -12.33
C ALA A 769 24.42 26.17 -12.19
N PRO A 770 24.92 25.39 -11.21
CA PRO A 770 24.69 23.94 -11.12
C PRO A 770 23.21 23.61 -10.95
N LYS A 771 22.45 24.50 -10.32
CA LYS A 771 20.99 24.42 -10.13
C LYS A 771 20.22 24.16 -11.44
N SER A 772 20.68 24.71 -12.57
CA SER A 772 20.03 24.48 -13.87
C SER A 772 20.19 23.04 -14.36
N VAL A 773 21.36 22.43 -14.09
CA VAL A 773 21.64 21.02 -14.40
C VAL A 773 20.86 20.12 -13.44
N TYR A 774 20.88 20.41 -12.14
CA TYR A 774 20.12 19.67 -11.13
C TYR A 774 18.63 19.68 -11.44
N LYS A 775 18.05 20.84 -11.74
CA LYS A 775 16.65 20.92 -12.18
C LYS A 775 16.37 20.01 -13.39
N GLY A 776 17.26 20.01 -14.39
CA GLY A 776 17.11 19.16 -15.58
C GLY A 776 17.18 17.66 -15.26
N LEU A 777 18.04 17.27 -14.32
CA LEU A 777 18.13 15.89 -13.81
C LEU A 777 16.88 15.52 -13.02
N GLY A 778 16.39 16.41 -12.14
CA GLY A 778 15.19 16.17 -11.35
C GLY A 778 13.92 16.09 -12.18
N GLU A 779 13.79 16.90 -13.23
CA GLU A 779 12.72 16.77 -14.23
C GLU A 779 12.72 15.37 -14.87
N ASN A 780 13.91 14.86 -15.20
CA ASN A 780 14.04 13.55 -15.83
C ASN A 780 13.76 12.41 -14.84
N ALA A 781 14.28 12.49 -13.61
CA ALA A 781 14.04 11.50 -12.57
C ALA A 781 12.55 11.44 -12.18
N LEU A 782 11.92 12.59 -11.97
CA LEU A 782 10.48 12.66 -11.68
C LEU A 782 9.65 12.12 -12.84
N TYR A 783 10.02 12.46 -14.08
CA TYR A 783 9.34 11.95 -15.27
C TYR A 783 9.42 10.41 -15.39
N GLU A 784 10.60 9.82 -15.23
CA GLU A 784 10.75 8.36 -15.30
C GLU A 784 10.01 7.66 -14.15
N ALA A 785 9.96 8.24 -12.95
CA ALA A 785 9.18 7.68 -11.84
C ALA A 785 7.67 7.78 -12.05
N VAL A 786 7.16 8.90 -12.59
CA VAL A 786 5.73 9.03 -12.95
C VAL A 786 5.36 8.02 -14.04
N LYS A 787 6.26 7.82 -15.01
CA LYS A 787 6.10 6.85 -16.09
C LYS A 787 6.13 5.41 -15.57
N SER A 788 7.05 5.06 -14.67
CA SER A 788 7.17 3.71 -14.10
C SER A 788 6.05 3.37 -13.11
N ALA A 789 5.44 4.37 -12.47
CA ALA A 789 4.36 4.16 -11.51
C ALA A 789 3.02 3.72 -12.12
N GLY A 790 2.93 3.52 -13.44
CA GLY A 790 1.68 3.18 -14.16
C GLY A 790 0.60 4.27 -14.07
N LEU A 791 0.91 5.41 -13.44
CA LEU A 791 0.03 6.57 -13.32
C LEU A 791 -0.20 7.21 -14.69
N ALA A 792 0.83 7.27 -15.52
CA ALA A 792 0.71 7.71 -16.91
C ALA A 792 -0.27 6.82 -17.68
N GLU A 793 -0.15 5.49 -17.58
CA GLU A 793 -1.06 4.54 -18.23
C GLU A 793 -2.49 4.65 -17.69
N LYS A 794 -2.68 4.86 -16.38
CA LYS A 794 -4.01 5.08 -15.78
C LYS A 794 -4.65 6.40 -16.23
N VAL A 795 -3.87 7.47 -16.32
CA VAL A 795 -4.35 8.78 -16.79
C VAL A 795 -4.62 8.75 -18.29
N GLU A 796 -3.73 8.13 -19.07
CA GLU A 796 -3.93 7.88 -20.50
C GLU A 796 -5.18 7.02 -20.73
N GLY A 797 -5.36 5.93 -19.97
CA GLY A 797 -6.57 5.11 -20.03
C GLY A 797 -7.85 5.88 -19.67
N LYS A 798 -7.82 6.74 -18.64
CA LYS A 798 -8.94 7.65 -18.31
C LYS A 798 -9.19 8.70 -19.40
N PHE A 799 -8.14 9.23 -20.00
CA PHE A 799 -8.23 10.21 -21.08
C PHE A 799 -8.79 9.59 -22.35
N LEU A 800 -8.28 8.43 -22.75
CA LEU A 800 -8.75 7.68 -23.91
C LEU A 800 -10.18 7.17 -23.72
N SER A 801 -10.56 6.70 -22.53
CA SER A 801 -11.95 6.30 -22.24
C SER A 801 -12.93 7.49 -22.23
N SER A 802 -12.46 8.71 -21.94
CA SER A 802 -13.28 9.92 -22.06
C SER A 802 -13.28 10.54 -23.47
N HIS A 803 -12.40 10.09 -24.37
CA HIS A 803 -12.25 10.60 -25.73
C HIS A 803 -12.14 9.44 -26.73
N PRO A 804 -13.22 8.67 -26.95
CA PRO A 804 -13.21 7.49 -27.83
C PRO A 804 -12.82 7.81 -29.28
N GLU A 805 -13.00 9.05 -29.73
CA GLU A 805 -12.53 9.54 -31.04
C GLU A 805 -11.00 9.51 -31.17
N ILE A 806 -10.27 9.78 -30.09
CA ILE A 806 -8.80 9.70 -30.06
C ILE A 806 -8.38 8.23 -30.07
N THR A 807 -9.07 7.37 -29.32
CA THR A 807 -8.82 5.92 -29.35
C THR A 807 -9.04 5.33 -30.74
N SER A 808 -10.11 5.73 -31.43
CA SER A 808 -10.36 5.33 -32.82
C SER A 808 -9.22 5.78 -33.74
N PHE A 809 -8.82 7.05 -33.64
CA PHE A 809 -7.72 7.60 -34.44
C PHE A 809 -6.39 6.87 -34.19
N LEU A 810 -6.05 6.57 -32.93
CA LEU A 810 -4.83 5.83 -32.59
C LEU A 810 -4.86 4.41 -33.14
N ARG A 811 -6.02 3.73 -33.05
CA ARG A 811 -6.21 2.39 -33.63
C ARG A 811 -6.04 2.42 -35.15
N ASP A 812 -6.61 3.41 -35.82
CA ASP A 812 -6.49 3.58 -37.27
C ASP A 812 -5.02 3.86 -37.65
N LEU A 813 -4.33 4.68 -36.86
CA LEU A 813 -2.91 5.01 -37.07
C LEU A 813 -1.99 3.79 -36.87
N ASP A 814 -2.27 2.94 -35.90
CA ASP A 814 -1.54 1.68 -35.68
C ASP A 814 -1.85 0.62 -36.76
N PHE A 815 -3.09 0.60 -37.27
CA PHE A 815 -3.45 -0.15 -38.47
C PHE A 815 -2.54 0.25 -39.65
N TYR A 816 -2.43 1.54 -39.99
CA TYR A 816 -1.56 1.97 -41.09
C TYR A 816 -0.07 1.69 -40.85
N LYS A 817 0.43 1.93 -39.63
CA LYS A 817 1.85 1.67 -39.29
C LYS A 817 2.24 0.21 -39.50
N SER A 818 1.43 -0.71 -38.99
CA SER A 818 1.72 -2.16 -39.08
C SER A 818 1.79 -2.65 -40.53
N ARG A 819 0.94 -2.12 -41.43
CA ARG A 819 0.97 -2.46 -42.86
C ARG A 819 2.17 -1.85 -43.57
N ILE A 820 2.54 -0.61 -43.26
CA ILE A 820 3.75 0.02 -43.81
C ILE A 820 5.00 -0.73 -43.34
N GLU A 821 5.05 -1.18 -42.08
CA GLU A 821 6.14 -1.98 -41.55
C GLU A 821 6.23 -3.36 -42.22
N THR A 822 5.09 -3.98 -42.53
CA THR A 822 5.03 -5.20 -43.34
C THR A 822 5.65 -4.98 -44.72
N ILE A 823 5.28 -3.90 -45.42
CA ILE A 823 5.85 -3.54 -46.73
C ILE A 823 7.37 -3.33 -46.63
N LYS A 824 7.85 -2.63 -45.58
CA LYS A 824 9.29 -2.42 -45.31
C LYS A 824 10.04 -3.73 -45.14
N ASN A 825 9.58 -4.58 -44.22
CA ASN A 825 10.24 -5.84 -43.88
C ASN A 825 10.29 -6.79 -45.09
N LYS A 826 9.22 -6.85 -45.90
CA LYS A 826 9.18 -7.67 -47.11
C LYS A 826 10.11 -7.14 -48.20
N ASN A 827 10.16 -5.83 -48.40
CA ASN A 827 11.08 -5.21 -49.34
C ASN A 827 12.56 -5.44 -48.96
N ASP A 828 12.90 -5.33 -47.67
CA ASP A 828 14.27 -5.57 -47.19
C ASP A 828 14.69 -7.03 -47.36
N LYS A 829 13.74 -7.96 -47.16
CA LYS A 829 13.95 -9.38 -47.46
C LYS A 829 14.21 -9.61 -48.95
N ILE A 830 13.39 -9.06 -49.86
CA ILE A 830 13.59 -9.17 -51.31
C ILE A 830 14.97 -8.64 -51.70
N LYS A 831 15.39 -7.47 -51.19
CA LYS A 831 16.74 -6.94 -51.44
C LYS A 831 17.84 -7.91 -51.00
N SER A 832 17.69 -8.51 -49.81
CA SER A 832 18.64 -9.49 -49.28
C SER A 832 18.71 -10.74 -50.15
N ASP A 833 17.55 -11.31 -50.53
CA ASP A 833 17.44 -12.54 -51.33
C ASP A 833 18.13 -12.40 -52.70
N TRP A 834 18.10 -11.20 -53.28
CA TRP A 834 18.64 -10.91 -54.60
C TRP A 834 20.04 -10.28 -54.62
N ALA A 835 20.56 -9.76 -53.49
CA ALA A 835 21.84 -9.05 -53.44
C ALA A 835 23.03 -9.83 -54.04
N GLY A 836 23.06 -11.15 -53.86
CA GLY A 836 24.13 -12.05 -54.32
C GLY A 836 23.83 -12.83 -55.60
N VAL A 837 22.68 -12.64 -56.25
CA VAL A 837 22.33 -13.35 -57.50
C VAL A 837 23.01 -12.66 -58.69
N ASP A 838 23.58 -13.41 -59.63
CA ASP A 838 24.23 -12.83 -60.80
C ASP A 838 23.24 -12.01 -61.65
N SER A 839 23.60 -10.77 -61.97
CA SER A 839 22.79 -9.84 -62.76
C SER A 839 22.95 -10.04 -64.27
N SER A 840 23.73 -11.03 -64.71
CA SER A 840 23.91 -11.36 -66.13
C SER A 840 22.62 -11.85 -66.80
N ASP A 841 21.70 -12.41 -66.02
CA ASP A 841 20.34 -12.74 -66.45
C ASP A 841 19.46 -11.47 -66.51
N PRO A 842 18.87 -11.13 -67.67
CA PRO A 842 18.03 -9.94 -67.83
C PRO A 842 16.84 -9.88 -66.86
N GLY A 843 16.24 -11.02 -66.51
CA GLY A 843 15.14 -11.11 -65.55
C GLY A 843 15.59 -10.75 -64.14
N VAL A 844 16.78 -11.20 -63.72
CA VAL A 844 17.38 -10.85 -62.42
C VAL A 844 17.69 -9.35 -62.33
N ALA A 845 18.26 -8.77 -63.39
CA ALA A 845 18.53 -7.34 -63.45
C ALA A 845 17.25 -6.50 -63.31
N MET A 846 16.16 -6.91 -63.95
CA MET A 846 14.86 -6.25 -63.84
C MET A 846 14.25 -6.37 -62.44
N ILE A 847 14.32 -7.55 -61.80
CA ILE A 847 13.83 -7.76 -60.42
C ILE A 847 14.60 -6.85 -59.44
N LYS A 848 15.92 -6.76 -59.57
CA LYS A 848 16.75 -5.87 -58.73
C LYS A 848 16.40 -4.39 -58.93
N SER A 849 16.18 -3.97 -60.18
CA SER A 849 15.79 -2.61 -60.50
C SER A 849 14.45 -2.24 -59.87
N ALA A 850 13.45 -3.11 -60.00
CA ALA A 850 12.13 -2.88 -59.44
C ALA A 850 12.13 -2.93 -57.89
N ALA A 851 12.85 -3.88 -57.25
CA ALA A 851 13.01 -3.90 -55.80
C ALA A 851 13.67 -2.62 -55.25
N ASN A 852 14.59 -2.01 -56.00
CA ASN A 852 15.18 -0.72 -55.62
C ASN A 852 14.21 0.46 -55.78
N SER A 853 13.33 0.42 -56.79
CA SER A 853 12.25 1.41 -56.97
C SER A 853 11.26 1.37 -55.79
N VAL A 854 10.76 0.16 -55.50
CA VAL A 854 9.90 -0.16 -54.34
C VAL A 854 10.52 0.37 -53.05
N ALA A 855 11.80 0.08 -52.80
CA ALA A 855 12.46 0.50 -51.58
C ALA A 855 12.65 2.01 -51.44
N SER A 856 12.88 2.69 -52.57
CA SER A 856 13.00 4.15 -52.60
C SER A 856 11.67 4.80 -52.26
N GLY A 857 10.56 4.28 -52.80
CA GLY A 857 9.21 4.71 -52.45
C GLY A 857 8.88 4.45 -50.96
N VAL A 858 9.19 3.27 -50.45
CA VAL A 858 8.93 2.90 -49.05
C VAL A 858 9.76 3.73 -48.06
N SER A 859 11.00 4.07 -48.42
CA SER A 859 11.89 4.88 -47.60
C SER A 859 11.48 6.36 -47.57
N ALA A 860 10.75 6.82 -48.59
CA ALA A 860 10.13 8.15 -48.58
C ALA A 860 8.94 8.25 -47.60
N ILE A 861 8.39 7.13 -47.13
CA ILE A 861 7.35 7.08 -46.09
C ILE A 861 8.04 7.10 -44.71
N ASP A 862 8.28 8.30 -44.18
CA ASP A 862 8.78 8.47 -42.81
C ASP A 862 7.64 8.27 -41.80
N LEU A 863 7.64 7.09 -41.16
CA LEU A 863 6.68 6.72 -40.12
C LEU A 863 6.70 7.67 -38.91
N LYS A 864 7.78 8.45 -38.74
CA LYS A 864 7.93 9.39 -37.63
C LYS A 864 7.20 10.71 -37.86
N THR A 865 6.81 11.02 -39.09
CA THR A 865 6.19 12.31 -39.44
C THR A 865 4.75 12.20 -39.93
N LEU A 866 4.17 10.99 -40.04
CA LEU A 866 2.79 10.72 -40.50
C LEU A 866 1.75 11.73 -39.98
N GLU A 867 1.67 12.87 -40.64
CA GLU A 867 0.61 13.87 -40.55
C GLU A 867 -0.45 13.52 -41.61
N ALA A 868 -1.65 14.08 -41.51
CA ALA A 868 -2.75 13.75 -42.42
C ALA A 868 -2.40 13.94 -43.92
N THR A 869 -1.49 14.86 -44.24
CA THR A 869 -0.95 15.09 -45.59
C THR A 869 0.00 13.99 -46.07
N ASP A 870 0.73 13.34 -45.16
CA ASP A 870 1.68 12.27 -45.48
C ASP A 870 0.97 10.95 -45.80
N LEU A 871 -0.25 10.75 -45.27
CA LEU A 871 -1.07 9.57 -45.57
C LEU A 871 -1.48 9.54 -47.06
N VAL A 872 -1.82 10.70 -47.64
CA VAL A 872 -2.16 10.82 -49.08
C VAL A 872 -0.94 10.55 -49.95
N PHE A 873 0.23 11.03 -49.53
CA PHE A 873 1.49 10.75 -50.21
C PHE A 873 1.87 9.26 -50.13
N ALA A 874 1.71 8.65 -48.95
CA ALA A 874 1.91 7.21 -48.75
C ALA A 874 0.95 6.40 -49.63
N LEU A 875 -0.34 6.76 -49.70
CA LEU A 875 -1.32 6.15 -50.59
C LEU A 875 -0.93 6.24 -52.07
N ASN A 876 -0.47 7.39 -52.54
CA ASN A 876 -0.01 7.55 -53.92
C ASN A 876 1.29 6.78 -54.20
N THR A 877 2.19 6.71 -53.22
CA THR A 877 3.43 5.94 -53.32
C THR A 877 3.13 4.43 -53.34
N VAL A 878 2.18 3.97 -52.54
CA VAL A 878 1.68 2.59 -52.52
C VAL A 878 1.02 2.22 -53.86
N LYS A 879 0.30 3.15 -54.50
CA LYS A 879 -0.23 2.96 -55.86
C LYS A 879 0.87 2.80 -56.91
N GLN A 880 1.97 3.57 -56.80
CA GLN A 880 3.12 3.43 -57.71
C GLN A 880 3.88 2.12 -57.47
N LEU A 881 4.07 1.75 -56.20
CA LEU A 881 4.60 0.47 -55.75
C LEU A 881 3.85 -0.72 -56.35
N TYR A 882 2.53 -0.62 -56.46
CA TYR A 882 1.68 -1.65 -57.05
C TYR A 882 2.00 -1.90 -58.54
N VAL A 883 2.26 -0.83 -59.31
CA VAL A 883 2.66 -0.92 -60.73
C VAL A 883 4.03 -1.59 -60.85
N ASP A 884 4.98 -1.20 -60.00
CA ASP A 884 6.33 -1.76 -59.98
C ASP A 884 6.32 -3.25 -59.55
N ILE A 885 5.41 -3.62 -58.64
CA ILE A 885 5.17 -4.99 -58.18
C ILE A 885 4.59 -5.88 -59.30
N ASP A 886 3.62 -5.39 -60.07
CA ASP A 886 3.06 -6.14 -61.21
C ASP A 886 4.15 -6.42 -62.26
N GLN A 887 5.04 -5.45 -62.47
CA GLN A 887 6.18 -5.60 -63.36
C GLN A 887 7.22 -6.60 -62.83
N ILE A 888 7.41 -6.71 -61.51
CA ILE A 888 8.20 -7.78 -60.89
C ILE A 888 7.56 -9.14 -61.19
N ASN A 889 6.25 -9.28 -61.01
CA ASN A 889 5.55 -10.55 -61.20
C ASN A 889 5.64 -11.04 -62.66
N SER A 890 5.47 -10.14 -63.65
CA SER A 890 5.62 -10.49 -65.07
C SER A 890 7.05 -10.94 -65.42
N ASN A 891 8.06 -10.35 -64.78
CA ASN A 891 9.46 -10.68 -65.01
C ASN A 891 9.89 -11.96 -64.28
N ILE A 892 9.35 -12.22 -63.08
CA ILE A 892 9.61 -13.47 -62.35
C ILE A 892 9.06 -14.68 -63.10
N LEU A 893 7.88 -14.57 -63.72
CA LEU A 893 7.30 -15.65 -64.52
C LEU A 893 8.21 -16.08 -65.68
N SER A 894 9.01 -15.15 -66.23
CA SER A 894 10.02 -15.47 -67.24
C SER A 894 11.28 -16.13 -66.64
N ALA A 895 11.59 -15.86 -65.37
CA ALA A 895 12.72 -16.46 -64.65
C ALA A 895 12.37 -17.85 -64.03
N THR A 896 11.09 -18.15 -63.77
CA THR A 896 10.64 -19.48 -63.31
C THR A 896 10.79 -20.57 -64.37
N ASP A 897 10.92 -20.18 -65.65
CA ASP A 897 11.27 -21.09 -66.75
C ASP A 897 12.77 -21.42 -66.80
N SER A 898 13.57 -20.86 -65.88
CA SER A 898 14.98 -21.20 -65.71
C SER A 898 15.17 -22.66 -65.26
N SER A 899 16.19 -23.32 -65.80
CA SER A 899 16.61 -24.65 -65.34
C SER A 899 17.28 -24.63 -63.96
N ASP A 900 17.61 -23.45 -63.42
CA ASP A 900 18.24 -23.29 -62.11
C ASP A 900 17.18 -23.33 -60.99
N GLU A 901 17.20 -24.40 -60.21
CA GLU A 901 16.28 -24.63 -59.10
C GLU A 901 16.40 -23.57 -57.99
N ASN A 902 17.59 -23.02 -57.74
CA ASN A 902 17.77 -21.96 -56.75
C ASN A 902 17.13 -20.66 -57.21
N LEU A 903 17.26 -20.32 -58.50
CA LEU A 903 16.58 -19.15 -59.07
C LEU A 903 15.06 -19.32 -59.00
N ARG A 904 14.54 -20.50 -59.33
CA ARG A 904 13.10 -20.80 -59.25
C ARG A 904 12.56 -20.71 -57.82
N ASN A 905 13.30 -21.22 -56.83
CA ASN A 905 12.88 -21.15 -55.43
C ASN A 905 12.91 -19.71 -54.89
N LYS A 906 13.94 -18.91 -55.25
CA LYS A 906 13.99 -17.48 -54.92
C LYS A 906 12.88 -16.67 -55.60
N ALA A 907 12.58 -16.98 -56.85
CA ALA A 907 11.45 -16.44 -57.59
C ALA A 907 10.12 -16.70 -56.87
N ASN A 908 9.85 -17.95 -56.48
CA ASN A 908 8.64 -18.32 -55.73
C ASN A 908 8.54 -17.63 -54.35
N SER A 909 9.65 -17.53 -53.61
CA SER A 909 9.70 -16.77 -52.34
C SER A 909 9.38 -15.29 -52.57
N THR A 910 9.95 -14.70 -53.63
CA THR A 910 9.71 -13.29 -54.00
C THR A 910 8.25 -13.05 -54.36
N ILE A 911 7.60 -13.96 -55.11
CA ILE A 911 6.17 -13.87 -55.42
C ILE A 911 5.33 -13.84 -54.14
N SER A 912 5.65 -14.69 -53.16
CA SER A 912 4.94 -14.74 -51.88
C SER A 912 5.09 -13.44 -51.09
N ASP A 913 6.31 -12.90 -51.01
CA ASP A 913 6.56 -11.62 -50.31
C ASP A 913 5.90 -10.44 -51.03
N VAL A 914 5.91 -10.43 -52.36
CA VAL A 914 5.23 -9.44 -53.19
C VAL A 914 3.71 -9.49 -52.97
N ASN A 915 3.09 -10.67 -52.90
CA ASN A 915 1.66 -10.80 -52.60
C ASN A 915 1.32 -10.26 -51.21
N ALA A 916 2.18 -10.49 -50.21
CA ALA A 916 2.00 -9.90 -48.88
C ALA A 916 2.10 -8.37 -48.89
N MET A 917 2.99 -7.80 -49.72
CA MET A 917 3.08 -6.34 -49.90
C MET A 917 1.84 -5.77 -50.59
N VAL A 918 1.32 -6.44 -51.62
CA VAL A 918 0.07 -6.06 -52.30
C VAL A 918 -1.11 -6.09 -51.35
N HIS A 919 -1.20 -7.11 -50.51
CA HIS A 919 -2.26 -7.23 -49.53
C HIS A 919 -2.21 -6.10 -48.49
N ALA A 920 -1.03 -5.84 -47.90
CA ALA A 920 -0.86 -4.72 -46.97
C ALA A 920 -1.15 -3.37 -47.64
N ALA A 921 -0.81 -3.21 -48.92
CA ALA A 921 -1.13 -2.03 -49.71
C ALA A 921 -2.65 -1.85 -49.93
N ASP A 922 -3.38 -2.92 -50.23
CA ASP A 922 -4.84 -2.91 -50.42
C ASP A 922 -5.58 -2.62 -49.10
N GLU A 923 -5.08 -3.16 -47.98
CA GLU A 923 -5.57 -2.81 -46.64
C GLU A 923 -5.37 -1.32 -46.33
N ILE A 924 -4.21 -0.74 -46.66
CA ILE A 924 -3.96 0.71 -46.52
C ILE A 924 -4.92 1.52 -47.41
N ILE A 925 -5.14 1.10 -48.67
CA ILE A 925 -6.02 1.82 -49.60
C ILE A 925 -7.49 1.75 -49.16
N SER A 926 -7.93 0.59 -48.69
CA SER A 926 -9.31 0.37 -48.25
C SER A 926 -9.59 0.89 -46.84
N GLY A 927 -8.55 1.16 -46.04
CA GLY A 927 -8.67 1.62 -44.66
C GLY A 927 -9.21 0.57 -43.69
N GLN A 928 -9.21 -0.71 -44.07
CA GLN A 928 -9.74 -1.83 -43.27
C GLN A 928 -9.03 -3.14 -43.59
N GLU A 929 -9.08 -4.11 -42.67
CA GLU A 929 -8.52 -5.45 -42.87
C GLU A 929 -9.27 -6.20 -43.98
N GLN A 930 -8.53 -6.89 -44.85
CA GLN A 930 -9.10 -7.67 -45.94
C GLN A 930 -8.99 -9.17 -45.60
N SER A 931 -10.10 -9.88 -45.58
CA SER A 931 -10.15 -11.25 -45.05
C SER A 931 -9.59 -12.34 -45.99
N ASP A 932 -9.15 -12.00 -47.21
CA ASP A 932 -8.81 -13.01 -48.20
C ASP A 932 -7.71 -12.58 -49.19
N LEU A 933 -6.62 -13.35 -49.24
CA LEU A 933 -5.56 -13.25 -50.27
C LEU A 933 -5.97 -13.91 -51.60
N SER A 934 -6.99 -14.78 -51.59
CA SER A 934 -7.24 -15.76 -52.65
C SER A 934 -8.03 -15.24 -53.86
N SER A 935 -8.58 -14.02 -53.81
CA SER A 935 -9.51 -13.52 -54.83
C SER A 935 -9.02 -12.32 -55.64
N LEU A 936 -7.91 -11.66 -55.27
CA LEU A 936 -7.46 -10.46 -55.96
C LEU A 936 -6.60 -10.83 -57.18
N GLN A 937 -7.25 -11.02 -58.33
CA GLN A 937 -6.55 -10.89 -59.60
C GLN A 937 -6.13 -9.42 -59.77
N ILE A 938 -4.88 -9.17 -60.17
CA ILE A 938 -4.29 -7.83 -60.33
C ILE A 938 -5.21 -6.86 -61.12
N LYS A 939 -5.95 -7.39 -62.10
CA LYS A 939 -6.92 -6.62 -62.91
C LYS A 939 -8.14 -6.11 -62.13
N GLN A 940 -8.54 -6.76 -61.05
CA GLN A 940 -9.74 -6.40 -60.27
C GLN A 940 -9.49 -5.22 -59.32
N ILE A 941 -8.26 -5.07 -58.81
CA ILE A 941 -7.87 -3.93 -57.95
C ILE A 941 -7.92 -2.61 -58.73
N LEU A 942 -7.42 -2.60 -59.97
CA LEU A 942 -7.45 -1.42 -60.85
C LEU A 942 -8.87 -0.97 -61.22
N SER A 943 -9.87 -1.85 -61.15
CA SER A 943 -11.26 -1.50 -61.44
C SER A 943 -12.00 -0.84 -60.27
N ARG A 944 -11.48 -0.98 -59.03
CA ARG A 944 -12.09 -0.40 -57.82
C ARG A 944 -11.64 1.04 -57.54
N SER A 945 -10.65 1.57 -58.26
CA SER A 945 -9.98 2.86 -57.97
C SER A 945 -10.49 4.07 -58.76
N ILE A 946 -11.64 3.97 -59.44
CA ILE A 946 -12.26 5.08 -60.20
C ILE A 946 -13.35 5.81 -59.37
N PHE A 947 -13.50 5.53 -58.07
CA PHE A 947 -14.44 6.25 -57.18
C PHE A 947 -13.75 6.93 -56.01
#